data_AF-A0A074X8L4-F1
#
_entry.id   AF-A0A074X8L4-F1
#
_cell.length_a   1.000
_cell.length_b   1.000
_cell.length_c   1.000
_cell.angle_alpha   90.00
_cell.angle_beta   90.00
_cell.angle_gamma   90.00
#
_symmetry.space_group_name_H-M   'P 1'
#
loop_
_entity.id
_entity.type
_entity.pdbx_description
1 polymer ?
#
loop_
_entity_poly.entity_id
_entity_poly.type
_entity_poly.pdbx_seq_one_letter_code
_entity_poly.pdbx_strand_id
1 'polypeptide(L)'
;MQFKNAIATLALAGIGGVDAFFRINCAKIQVGRIDPIVNPGALAAHCHTIVGGSNIGVNATFDSLFNSECTSCEISADKSAYWTPNLYYQHTNGSFEEVPHGGSVIYYLARGQNANDIISFPKGFQMLSGNKALRAANQSGMTWGDATHPNRPKSDAISFACLAETPGPETPNLPVDPRVCISGLRAQIHFQTCWNGKDLYKADNSHVAHMSQIDNGVCPPDYPYQFPHLFLETNYAVAQVSNLNDGGRFVFSQGDPTGYGFHGDFQNGWDDDVLKSAINNCLVDGQDDSGTLDECPVLRPYWNPNAGDNCPVQPPQIAEPATGMISRLPGCVHVTNGPGAATAADMECPAGVPLASIVRTVDTVPRPTYTPTAGTLFGNKFNKIVGCGNDSYVNNGFRSLNAVYTTYPGLTVEYCQTWCTKRGYPYSGVENGNQCFCDLVINPATIVKDQTDFLSGCNIVCPGNRTELCGGAFYMSIYNNTDPNFKRTTNLANSVIQLTYPVAPFNSAYVGCASEANNGRTLNGTSLVNANMTIAQCAALAAANNAAFYGLENADECYTGNGFASGGMIVDNTTDYTKSQCYSRCAGNFTQICGGGGKLSVYSNPAYKPVTVVPSVGKYKSKGCLQEPTSGSRALTGASTTDILMTVEKCIKFCLGNRHKYAGIEYGQQCYCGDSISPGAVAQKTCDTPNLMVCPGNKLEYCGAGNLLNLYYSSTL
;
A
#
# COMPACT_ATOMS: atom_id res chain seq x y z
N MET A 1 1.35 -18.09 -7.49
CA MET A 1 2.08 -18.26 -6.21
C MET A 1 2.80 -16.96 -5.89
N GLN A 2 2.10 -16.02 -5.26
CA GLN A 2 2.62 -14.82 -4.62
C GLN A 2 1.66 -14.51 -3.48
N PHE A 3 2.06 -14.83 -2.25
CA PHE A 3 1.34 -14.44 -1.04
C PHE A 3 1.71 -12.97 -0.75
N LYS A 4 0.89 -12.03 -1.23
CA LYS A 4 0.94 -10.64 -0.80
C LYS A 4 0.11 -10.52 0.48
N ASN A 5 0.78 -10.12 1.55
CA ASN A 5 0.28 -9.36 2.70
C ASN A 5 -1.24 -9.20 2.75
N ALA A 6 -1.93 -10.19 3.32
CA ALA A 6 -3.14 -9.90 4.05
C ALA A 6 -2.69 -9.28 5.38
N ILE A 7 -2.41 -7.97 5.36
CA ILE A 7 -2.71 -7.15 6.53
C ILE A 7 -4.19 -7.45 6.75
N ALA A 8 -4.53 -8.15 7.83
CA ALA A 8 -5.92 -8.24 8.23
C ALA A 8 -6.30 -6.81 8.58
N THR A 9 -6.83 -6.07 7.60
CA THR A 9 -7.57 -4.85 7.83
C THR A 9 -8.59 -5.26 8.88
N LEU A 10 -8.43 -4.76 10.12
CA LEU A 10 -9.48 -4.88 11.11
C LEU A 10 -10.71 -4.26 10.44
N ALA A 11 -11.63 -5.11 9.95
CA ALA A 11 -12.88 -4.66 9.41
C ALA A 11 -13.65 -4.07 10.60
N LEU A 12 -13.64 -2.74 10.69
CA LEU A 12 -14.36 -1.99 11.70
C LEU A 12 -15.86 -2.18 11.43
N ALA A 13 -16.50 -3.06 12.21
CA ALA A 13 -17.93 -2.95 12.44
C ALA A 13 -18.14 -1.64 13.23
N GLY A 14 -18.89 -0.70 12.66
CA GLY A 14 -19.24 0.56 13.30
C GLY A 14 -19.81 0.30 14.68
N ILE A 15 -19.06 0.71 15.70
CA ILE A 15 -19.49 0.72 17.09
C ILE A 15 -20.52 1.86 17.20
N GLY A 16 -21.69 1.59 17.77
CA GLY A 16 -22.59 2.67 18.18
C GLY A 16 -21.81 3.65 19.08
N GLY A 17 -22.02 4.96 18.86
CA GLY A 17 -21.20 6.06 19.38
C GLY A 17 -20.63 5.83 20.77
N VAL A 18 -19.30 5.74 20.83
CA VAL A 18 -18.51 5.78 22.06
C VAL A 18 -17.76 7.10 21.98
N ASP A 19 -18.13 8.09 22.79
CA ASP A 19 -17.41 9.36 22.89
C ASP A 19 -15.98 9.10 23.38
N ALA A 20 -15.03 8.96 22.46
CA ALA A 20 -13.64 8.69 22.72
C ALA A 20 -12.80 9.94 22.48
N PHE A 21 -11.98 10.31 23.46
CA PHE A 21 -11.10 11.48 23.34
C PHE A 21 -9.92 11.19 22.41
N PHE A 22 -9.33 10.00 22.52
CA PHE A 22 -8.59 9.37 21.44
C PHE A 22 -8.49 7.86 21.66
N ARG A 23 -8.27 7.11 20.57
CA ARG A 23 -7.96 5.68 20.62
C ARG A 23 -6.61 5.38 19.96
N ILE A 24 -5.88 4.42 20.51
CA ILE A 24 -4.54 4.05 20.08
C ILE A 24 -4.57 2.58 19.70
N ASN A 25 -4.25 2.24 18.45
CA ASN A 25 -4.04 0.85 18.08
C ASN A 25 -2.67 0.39 18.59
N CYS A 26 -2.62 -0.78 19.23
CA CYS A 26 -1.37 -1.36 19.70
C CYS A 26 -1.25 -2.81 19.23
N ALA A 27 -0.14 -3.14 18.58
CA ALA A 27 0.15 -4.52 18.19
C ALA A 27 0.68 -5.34 19.38
N LYS A 28 0.67 -6.67 19.28
CA LYS A 28 1.32 -7.55 20.28
C LYS A 28 2.81 -7.21 20.39
N ILE A 29 3.29 -6.99 21.62
CA ILE A 29 4.72 -6.82 21.90
C ILE A 29 5.33 -8.04 22.59
N GLN A 30 4.55 -8.80 23.35
CA GLN A 30 5.01 -10.00 24.05
C GLN A 30 3.84 -10.96 24.36
N VAL A 31 4.12 -12.27 24.40
CA VAL A 31 3.20 -13.30 24.88
C VAL A 31 3.95 -14.23 25.83
N GLY A 32 3.44 -14.42 27.04
CA GLY A 32 4.06 -15.29 28.05
C GLY A 32 3.57 -15.04 29.46
N ARG A 33 4.11 -15.80 30.43
CA ARG A 33 3.80 -15.64 31.86
C ARG A 33 4.56 -14.48 32.50
N ILE A 34 4.24 -13.28 32.05
CA ILE A 34 4.87 -12.03 32.47
C ILE A 34 3.80 -11.14 33.12
N ASP A 35 4.05 -10.74 34.36
CA ASP A 35 3.18 -9.85 35.13
C ASP A 35 4.02 -9.17 36.24
N PRO A 36 4.63 -8.01 35.93
CA PRO A 36 5.48 -7.29 36.89
C PRO A 36 4.68 -6.64 38.03
N ILE A 37 3.36 -6.53 37.92
CA ILE A 37 2.51 -5.93 38.96
C ILE A 37 2.19 -6.97 40.04
N VAL A 38 1.70 -8.14 39.63
CA VAL A 38 1.26 -9.20 40.56
C VAL A 38 2.41 -10.10 41.00
N ASN A 39 3.37 -10.37 40.11
CA ASN A 39 4.48 -11.29 40.35
C ASN A 39 5.84 -10.65 40.01
N PRO A 40 6.22 -9.54 40.67
CA PRO A 40 7.48 -8.84 40.38
C PRO A 40 8.68 -9.78 40.53
N GLY A 41 9.45 -9.92 39.45
CA GLY A 41 10.65 -10.76 39.35
C GLY A 41 10.39 -12.26 39.25
N ALA A 42 9.14 -12.69 39.16
CA ALA A 42 8.73 -14.08 39.09
C ALA A 42 7.87 -14.35 37.86
N LEU A 43 7.58 -15.63 37.64
CA LEU A 43 6.64 -16.04 36.60
C LEU A 43 5.22 -15.69 37.05
N ALA A 44 4.44 -15.11 36.15
CA ALA A 44 3.00 -14.95 36.36
C ALA A 44 2.34 -16.33 36.49
N ALA A 45 1.19 -16.40 37.18
CA ALA A 45 0.44 -17.64 37.30
C ALA A 45 0.04 -18.22 35.94
N HIS A 46 -0.49 -17.36 35.06
CA HIS A 46 -0.96 -17.69 33.71
C HIS A 46 -0.32 -16.79 32.64
N CYS A 47 -0.59 -17.10 31.37
CA CYS A 47 -0.02 -16.40 30.22
C CYS A 47 -0.82 -15.15 29.85
N HIS A 48 -0.14 -14.05 29.58
CA HIS A 48 -0.73 -12.84 29.04
C HIS A 48 -0.33 -12.61 27.61
N THR A 49 -1.19 -11.89 26.88
CA THR A 49 -0.76 -11.12 25.72
C THR A 49 -0.62 -9.66 26.11
N ILE A 50 0.53 -9.07 25.76
CA ILE A 50 0.93 -7.73 26.17
C ILE A 50 1.09 -6.86 24.93
N VAL A 51 0.65 -5.60 25.01
CA VAL A 51 0.88 -4.53 24.03
C VAL A 51 1.54 -3.33 24.72
N GLY A 52 2.26 -2.49 23.95
CA GLY A 52 2.90 -1.27 24.44
C GLY A 52 4.43 -1.30 24.39
N GLY A 53 5.09 -0.84 25.46
CA GLY A 53 6.55 -0.67 25.52
C GLY A 53 7.36 -1.98 25.39
N SER A 54 8.40 -1.97 24.55
CA SER A 54 9.32 -3.11 24.31
C SER A 54 10.16 -3.54 25.52
N ASN A 55 10.32 -2.69 26.54
CA ASN A 55 11.00 -3.04 27.79
C ASN A 55 10.09 -3.74 28.81
N ILE A 56 8.90 -4.20 28.40
CA ILE A 56 8.09 -5.06 29.27
C ILE A 56 8.83 -6.35 29.62
N GLY A 57 8.73 -6.77 30.88
CA GLY A 57 9.30 -8.01 31.40
C GLY A 57 8.89 -8.22 32.84
N VAL A 58 9.31 -9.34 33.46
CA VAL A 58 8.90 -9.72 34.83
C VAL A 58 9.28 -8.69 35.91
N ASN A 59 10.22 -7.80 35.64
CA ASN A 59 10.71 -6.75 36.55
C ASN A 59 10.39 -5.34 36.04
N ALA A 60 9.49 -5.17 35.07
CA ALA A 60 9.27 -3.87 34.48
C ALA A 60 8.76 -2.85 35.51
N THR A 61 9.32 -1.66 35.46
CA THR A 61 8.94 -0.49 36.26
C THR A 61 8.46 0.61 35.31
N PHE A 62 7.93 1.71 35.85
CA PHE A 62 7.69 2.89 35.02
C PHE A 62 8.96 3.30 34.26
N ASP A 63 10.11 3.33 34.94
CA ASP A 63 11.36 3.75 34.31
C ASP A 63 11.75 2.80 33.19
N SER A 64 11.63 1.48 33.35
CA SER A 64 11.94 0.55 32.26
C SER A 64 10.99 0.75 31.07
N LEU A 65 9.69 0.91 31.31
CA LEU A 65 8.67 1.12 30.27
C LEU A 65 8.88 2.43 29.53
N PHE A 66 8.98 3.55 30.25
CA PHE A 66 9.33 4.87 29.69
C PHE A 66 10.63 4.81 28.87
N ASN A 67 11.55 3.93 29.28
CA ASN A 67 12.82 3.72 28.63
C ASN A 67 12.81 2.73 27.45
N SER A 68 11.65 2.20 27.06
CA SER A 68 11.54 1.25 25.94
C SER A 68 12.17 1.81 24.65
N GLU A 69 12.90 0.97 23.91
CA GLU A 69 13.49 1.32 22.61
C GLU A 69 12.40 1.70 21.59
N CYS A 70 11.28 1.01 21.66
CA CYS A 70 10.07 1.27 20.87
C CYS A 70 8.81 0.90 21.65
N THR A 71 7.64 1.31 21.14
CA THR A 71 6.31 0.88 21.60
C THR A 71 5.55 0.28 20.42
N SER A 72 4.74 -0.76 20.66
CA SER A 72 3.86 -1.33 19.65
C SER A 72 2.57 -0.52 19.44
N CYS A 73 2.39 0.54 20.22
CA CYS A 73 1.29 1.49 20.13
C CYS A 73 1.57 2.62 19.15
N GLU A 74 0.53 3.11 18.48
CA GLU A 74 0.62 4.17 17.47
C GLU A 74 1.18 5.50 17.99
N ILE A 75 1.15 5.76 19.30
CA ILE A 75 1.72 6.97 19.90
C ILE A 75 3.05 6.65 20.57
N SER A 76 4.14 7.15 20.01
CA SER A 76 5.51 6.92 20.52
C SER A 76 5.78 7.50 21.92
N ALA A 77 4.98 8.48 22.35
CA ALA A 77 4.98 9.02 23.71
C ALA A 77 4.28 8.08 24.73
N ASP A 78 3.55 7.08 24.27
CA ASP A 78 2.93 6.05 25.09
C ASP A 78 3.76 4.76 25.06
N LYS A 79 4.57 4.56 26.10
CA LYS A 79 5.30 3.31 26.32
C LYS A 79 4.75 2.53 27.50
N SER A 80 3.52 2.82 27.90
CA SER A 80 2.81 2.04 28.90
C SER A 80 2.71 0.58 28.46
N ALA A 81 2.41 -0.31 29.40
CA ALA A 81 2.13 -1.70 29.12
C ALA A 81 0.69 -2.02 29.51
N TYR A 82 0.01 -2.71 28.59
CA TYR A 82 -1.36 -3.16 28.74
C TYR A 82 -1.39 -4.64 28.43
N TRP A 83 -2.00 -5.44 29.30
CA TRP A 83 -2.10 -6.86 29.04
C TRP A 83 -3.40 -7.47 29.52
N THR A 84 -3.77 -8.55 28.86
CA THR A 84 -4.94 -9.37 29.18
C THR A 84 -4.56 -10.85 29.04
N PRO A 85 -5.32 -11.78 29.65
CA PRO A 85 -5.07 -13.21 29.49
C PRO A 85 -5.14 -13.65 28.03
N ASN A 86 -4.19 -14.47 27.60
CA ASN A 86 -4.21 -15.02 26.25
C ASN A 86 -5.40 -15.98 26.08
N LEU A 87 -6.08 -15.92 24.94
CA LEU A 87 -7.22 -16.78 24.62
C LEU A 87 -6.78 -18.01 23.82
N TYR A 88 -7.26 -19.17 24.22
CA TYR A 88 -7.05 -20.43 23.50
C TYR A 88 -8.38 -21.06 23.10
N TYR A 89 -8.37 -21.81 22.00
CA TYR A 89 -9.38 -22.79 21.65
C TYR A 89 -8.94 -24.16 22.17
N GLN A 90 -9.69 -24.72 23.11
CA GLN A 90 -9.49 -26.08 23.61
C GLN A 90 -10.21 -27.06 22.68
N HIS A 91 -9.43 -27.85 21.95
CA HIS A 91 -9.92 -28.93 21.11
C HIS A 91 -10.43 -30.12 21.94
N THR A 92 -11.30 -30.95 21.35
CA THR A 92 -11.85 -32.13 22.05
C THR A 92 -10.84 -33.23 22.31
N ASN A 93 -9.70 -33.22 21.60
CA ASN A 93 -8.55 -34.08 21.89
C ASN A 93 -7.73 -33.60 23.13
N GLY A 94 -8.07 -32.45 23.72
CA GLY A 94 -7.41 -31.86 24.87
C GLY A 94 -6.28 -30.87 24.57
N SER A 95 -5.90 -30.67 23.30
CA SER A 95 -4.92 -29.64 22.92
C SER A 95 -5.54 -28.24 22.92
N PHE A 96 -4.67 -27.23 22.99
CA PHE A 96 -5.05 -25.83 22.99
C PHE A 96 -4.39 -25.13 21.80
N GLU A 97 -5.16 -24.38 21.02
CA GLU A 97 -4.66 -23.53 19.95
C GLU A 97 -4.82 -22.07 20.36
N GLU A 98 -3.75 -21.26 20.33
CA GLU A 98 -3.87 -19.81 20.51
C GLU A 98 -4.88 -19.25 19.50
N VAL A 99 -5.90 -18.51 19.95
CA VAL A 99 -6.83 -17.85 19.04
C VAL A 99 -6.12 -16.62 18.48
N PRO A 100 -5.86 -16.52 17.16
CA PRO A 100 -5.03 -15.45 16.63
C PRO A 100 -5.63 -14.06 16.86
N HIS A 101 -4.78 -13.07 17.18
CA HIS A 101 -5.16 -11.66 17.26
C HIS A 101 -3.97 -10.74 16.99
N GLY A 102 -4.24 -9.52 16.51
CA GLY A 102 -3.21 -8.53 16.15
C GLY A 102 -2.68 -7.70 17.32
N GLY A 103 -3.39 -7.67 18.44
CA GLY A 103 -3.10 -6.80 19.58
C GLY A 103 -4.40 -6.29 20.21
N SER A 104 -4.38 -5.06 20.72
CA SER A 104 -5.51 -4.43 21.40
C SER A 104 -5.64 -2.96 21.01
N VAL A 105 -6.86 -2.43 21.06
CA VAL A 105 -7.12 -1.00 20.93
C VAL A 105 -7.28 -0.42 22.33
N ILE A 106 -6.54 0.65 22.61
CA ILE A 106 -6.54 1.34 23.89
C ILE A 106 -7.31 2.64 23.74
N TYR A 107 -8.42 2.77 24.46
CA TYR A 107 -9.27 3.94 24.46
C TYR A 107 -9.01 4.79 25.70
N TYR A 108 -8.83 6.08 25.47
CA TYR A 108 -8.81 7.11 26.50
C TYR A 108 -10.11 7.89 26.37
N LEU A 109 -11.08 7.62 27.25
CA LEU A 109 -12.41 8.19 27.17
C LEU A 109 -12.61 9.30 28.20
N ALA A 110 -13.27 10.39 27.79
CA ALA A 110 -13.68 11.47 28.68
C ALA A 110 -15.13 11.22 29.12
N ARG A 111 -15.32 10.60 30.29
CA ARG A 111 -16.65 10.19 30.78
C ARG A 111 -16.89 10.59 32.22
N GLY A 112 -18.15 10.58 32.66
CA GLY A 112 -18.54 10.96 34.01
C GLY A 112 -18.76 12.47 34.18
N GLN A 113 -19.31 12.85 35.32
CA GLN A 113 -19.66 14.25 35.61
C GLN A 113 -18.45 15.19 35.69
N ASN A 114 -17.27 14.67 36.04
CA ASN A 114 -16.03 15.44 36.14
C ASN A 114 -15.13 15.24 34.91
N ALA A 115 -15.69 14.94 33.73
CA ALA A 115 -14.93 14.76 32.50
C ALA A 115 -14.08 15.97 32.09
N ASN A 116 -14.43 17.17 32.59
CA ASN A 116 -13.66 18.41 32.36
C ASN A 116 -12.48 18.60 33.32
N ASP A 117 -12.39 17.81 34.40
CA ASP A 117 -11.38 17.92 35.46
C ASP A 117 -10.51 16.64 35.53
N ILE A 118 -10.26 16.03 34.38
CA ILE A 118 -9.43 14.82 34.25
C ILE A 118 -7.95 15.16 34.44
N ILE A 119 -7.21 14.32 35.17
CA ILE A 119 -5.76 14.43 35.36
C ILE A 119 -5.02 13.28 34.65
N SER A 120 -3.73 13.47 34.37
CA SER A 120 -2.85 12.41 33.85
C SER A 120 -2.52 11.36 34.91
N PHE A 121 -2.17 10.14 34.46
CA PHE A 121 -1.67 9.10 35.34
C PHE A 121 -0.30 9.50 35.93
N PRO A 122 -0.13 9.50 37.26
CA PRO A 122 1.16 9.80 37.86
C PRO A 122 2.24 8.80 37.44
N LYS A 123 3.50 9.25 37.46
CA LYS A 123 4.66 8.36 37.29
C LYS A 123 4.60 7.19 38.27
N GLY A 124 4.73 5.97 37.77
CA GLY A 124 4.66 4.74 38.57
C GLY A 124 3.26 4.20 38.84
N PHE A 125 2.20 4.86 38.35
CA PHE A 125 0.83 4.41 38.54
C PHE A 125 0.57 3.06 37.84
N GLN A 126 -0.13 2.17 38.55
CA GLN A 126 -0.49 0.82 38.11
C GLN A 126 -1.90 0.48 38.61
N MET A 127 -2.64 -0.31 37.84
CA MET A 127 -3.94 -0.84 38.28
C MET A 127 -4.32 -2.11 37.53
N LEU A 128 -5.22 -2.88 38.14
CA LEU A 128 -5.83 -4.07 37.55
C LEU A 128 -7.33 -3.85 37.41
N SER A 129 -7.95 -4.45 36.42
CA SER A 129 -9.41 -4.53 36.32
C SER A 129 -9.85 -5.97 36.10
N GLY A 130 -11.03 -6.33 36.62
CA GLY A 130 -11.51 -7.71 36.62
C GLY A 130 -10.91 -8.58 37.73
N ASN A 131 -11.18 -9.88 37.67
CA ASN A 131 -10.68 -10.83 38.68
C ASN A 131 -10.49 -12.21 38.06
N LYS A 132 -9.23 -12.66 37.97
CA LYS A 132 -8.81 -13.92 37.35
C LYS A 132 -9.49 -15.19 37.89
N ALA A 133 -9.96 -15.16 39.13
CA ALA A 133 -10.55 -16.34 39.77
C ALA A 133 -12.02 -16.58 39.39
N LEU A 134 -12.75 -15.57 38.90
CA LEU A 134 -14.20 -15.69 38.72
C LEU A 134 -14.59 -16.65 37.59
N ARG A 135 -15.72 -17.34 37.77
CA ARG A 135 -16.31 -18.26 36.78
C ARG A 135 -17.83 -18.09 36.63
N ALA A 136 -18.40 -17.08 37.28
CA ALA A 136 -19.83 -16.77 37.22
C ALA A 136 -20.11 -15.28 37.50
N ALA A 137 -21.29 -14.82 37.08
CA ALA A 137 -21.75 -13.45 37.31
C ALA A 137 -21.92 -13.08 38.80
N ASN A 138 -21.95 -11.78 39.08
CA ASN A 138 -22.28 -11.18 40.39
C ASN A 138 -21.36 -11.55 41.56
N GLN A 139 -20.13 -12.00 41.28
CA GLN A 139 -19.13 -12.34 42.31
C GLN A 139 -18.19 -11.18 42.67
N SER A 140 -18.26 -10.05 41.95
CA SER A 140 -17.32 -8.92 42.09
C SER A 140 -17.79 -7.79 43.02
N GLY A 141 -19.01 -7.89 43.57
CA GLY A 141 -19.65 -6.79 44.30
C GLY A 141 -20.14 -5.65 43.41
N MET A 142 -20.57 -4.55 44.03
CA MET A 142 -21.14 -3.38 43.35
C MET A 142 -20.16 -2.20 43.35
N THR A 143 -20.28 -1.32 42.36
CA THR A 143 -19.69 0.02 42.42
C THR A 143 -20.30 0.83 43.56
N TRP A 144 -19.66 1.96 43.88
CA TRP A 144 -20.27 2.94 44.78
C TRP A 144 -21.50 3.57 44.11
N GLY A 145 -22.52 3.90 44.88
CA GLY A 145 -23.67 4.65 44.40
C GLY A 145 -24.46 5.27 45.56
N ASP A 146 -25.30 6.24 45.23
CA ASP A 146 -26.19 6.93 46.15
C ASP A 146 -27.63 6.99 45.58
N ALA A 147 -28.52 7.74 46.23
CA ALA A 147 -29.92 7.86 45.80
C ALA A 147 -30.10 8.51 44.41
N THR A 148 -29.13 9.30 43.96
CA THR A 148 -29.13 10.03 42.68
C THR A 148 -28.27 9.35 41.62
N HIS A 149 -27.26 8.58 42.04
CA HIS A 149 -26.30 7.90 41.19
C HIS A 149 -26.36 6.40 41.51
N PRO A 150 -27.20 5.62 40.82
CA PRO A 150 -27.31 4.19 41.08
C PRO A 150 -25.97 3.50 40.92
N ASN A 151 -25.75 2.41 41.66
CA ASN A 151 -24.59 1.54 41.47
C ASN A 151 -24.84 0.50 40.38
N ARG A 152 -23.79 -0.21 40.01
CA ARG A 152 -23.77 -1.26 38.98
C ARG A 152 -22.86 -2.41 39.43
N PRO A 153 -23.11 -3.67 39.03
CA PRO A 153 -22.19 -4.77 39.32
C PRO A 153 -20.81 -4.49 38.72
N LYS A 154 -19.74 -4.65 39.51
CA LYS A 154 -18.37 -4.45 39.01
C LYS A 154 -18.00 -5.40 37.86
N SER A 155 -18.67 -6.56 37.76
CA SER A 155 -18.50 -7.50 36.66
C SER A 155 -18.91 -6.92 35.30
N ASP A 156 -19.72 -5.86 35.27
CA ASP A 156 -20.14 -5.20 34.03
C ASP A 156 -19.00 -4.39 33.40
N ALA A 157 -17.84 -4.33 34.04
CA ALA A 157 -16.60 -3.85 33.43
C ALA A 157 -16.07 -4.79 32.33
N ILE A 158 -16.60 -6.02 32.21
CA ILE A 158 -16.17 -7.02 31.24
C ILE A 158 -17.34 -7.37 30.32
N SER A 159 -17.10 -7.35 29.02
CA SER A 159 -18.06 -7.81 28.03
C SER A 159 -17.39 -8.46 26.82
N PHE A 160 -18.19 -9.22 26.07
CA PHE A 160 -17.79 -9.92 24.86
C PHE A 160 -18.81 -9.66 23.76
N ALA A 161 -18.35 -9.56 22.52
CA ALA A 161 -19.23 -9.42 21.37
C ALA A 161 -18.75 -10.31 20.21
N CYS A 162 -19.64 -11.09 19.62
CA CYS A 162 -19.37 -11.69 18.32
C CYS A 162 -19.48 -10.61 17.23
N LEU A 163 -18.43 -10.44 16.45
CA LEU A 163 -18.42 -9.53 15.31
C LEU A 163 -19.23 -10.16 14.17
N ALA A 164 -20.07 -9.36 13.52
CA ALA A 164 -20.88 -9.75 12.37
C ALA A 164 -21.27 -8.48 11.58
N GLU A 165 -21.75 -8.65 10.34
CA GLU A 165 -22.25 -7.52 9.51
C GLU A 165 -23.38 -6.76 10.21
N THR A 166 -24.19 -7.46 11.01
CA THR A 166 -25.12 -6.86 11.97
C THR A 166 -24.60 -7.12 13.38
N PRO A 167 -24.15 -6.09 14.12
CA PRO A 167 -23.64 -6.28 15.48
C PRO A 167 -24.68 -6.92 16.40
N GLY A 168 -24.29 -7.99 17.10
CA GLY A 168 -25.07 -8.58 18.19
C GLY A 168 -24.90 -7.80 19.50
N PRO A 169 -25.75 -8.05 20.52
CA PRO A 169 -25.57 -7.44 21.84
C PRO A 169 -24.27 -7.95 22.50
N GLU A 170 -23.66 -7.10 23.32
CA GLU A 170 -22.57 -7.52 24.19
C GLU A 170 -23.08 -8.48 25.27
N THR A 171 -22.28 -9.50 25.59
CA THR A 171 -22.59 -10.52 26.59
C THR A 171 -21.55 -10.51 27.71
N PRO A 172 -21.92 -10.86 28.95
CA PRO A 172 -20.99 -10.86 30.09
C PRO A 172 -20.06 -12.08 30.12
N ASN A 173 -20.22 -13.03 29.19
CA ASN A 173 -19.54 -14.31 29.17
C ASN A 173 -19.13 -14.70 27.73
N LEU A 174 -18.19 -15.62 27.63
CA LEU A 174 -17.78 -16.22 26.35
C LEU A 174 -18.95 -16.99 25.72
N PRO A 175 -19.03 -17.05 24.37
CA PRO A 175 -20.04 -17.84 23.68
C PRO A 175 -19.84 -19.33 23.97
N VAL A 176 -20.94 -20.04 24.23
CA VAL A 176 -20.93 -21.49 24.43
C VAL A 176 -20.45 -22.23 23.17
N ASP A 177 -20.89 -21.75 21.99
CA ASP A 177 -20.44 -22.25 20.69
C ASP A 177 -19.55 -21.20 20.02
N PRO A 178 -18.22 -21.41 19.97
CA PRO A 178 -17.27 -20.51 19.30
C PRO A 178 -17.62 -20.14 17.87
N ARG A 179 -18.35 -21.00 17.14
CA ARG A 179 -18.71 -20.78 15.72
C ARG A 179 -19.65 -19.60 15.52
N VAL A 180 -20.38 -19.17 16.56
CA VAL A 180 -21.24 -17.98 16.47
C VAL A 180 -20.43 -16.69 16.31
N CYS A 181 -19.15 -16.71 16.69
CA CYS A 181 -18.21 -15.61 16.54
C CYS A 181 -17.25 -15.83 15.34
N ILE A 182 -17.65 -16.56 14.29
CA ILE A 182 -16.74 -16.89 13.17
C ILE A 182 -16.10 -15.65 12.53
N SER A 183 -16.83 -14.55 12.42
CA SER A 183 -16.31 -13.29 11.86
C SER A 183 -15.48 -12.47 12.87
N GLY A 184 -15.32 -12.97 14.09
CA GLY A 184 -14.47 -12.41 15.14
C GLY A 184 -15.14 -12.45 16.52
N LEU A 185 -14.32 -12.55 17.57
CA LEU A 185 -14.73 -12.36 18.95
C LEU A 185 -14.02 -11.12 19.49
N ARG A 186 -14.77 -10.15 19.99
CA ARG A 186 -14.23 -9.01 20.71
C ARG A 186 -14.35 -9.22 22.21
N ALA A 187 -13.26 -9.07 22.94
CA ALA A 187 -13.23 -9.04 24.41
C ALA A 187 -12.93 -7.60 24.87
N GLN A 188 -13.71 -7.12 25.83
CA GLN A 188 -13.75 -5.73 26.25
C GLN A 188 -13.53 -5.64 27.76
N ILE A 189 -12.71 -4.68 28.21
CA ILE A 189 -12.54 -4.42 29.64
C ILE A 189 -12.40 -2.93 29.95
N HIS A 190 -13.20 -2.47 30.90
CA HIS A 190 -13.17 -1.14 31.48
C HIS A 190 -12.30 -1.12 32.73
N PHE A 191 -11.44 -0.11 32.86
CA PHE A 191 -10.66 0.11 34.08
C PHE A 191 -11.36 1.08 35.03
N GLN A 192 -10.85 1.15 36.25
CA GLN A 192 -11.26 2.14 37.24
C GLN A 192 -10.78 3.53 36.82
N THR A 193 -11.62 4.54 37.04
CA THR A 193 -11.33 5.94 36.65
C THR A 193 -10.98 6.80 37.86
N CYS A 194 -11.52 6.48 39.03
CA CYS A 194 -11.44 7.31 40.22
C CYS A 194 -10.23 6.91 41.07
N TRP A 195 -9.44 7.89 41.48
CA TRP A 195 -8.20 7.68 42.23
C TRP A 195 -8.22 8.40 43.58
N ASN A 196 -7.66 7.74 44.60
CA ASN A 196 -7.62 8.28 45.96
C ASN A 196 -6.64 9.46 46.15
N GLY A 197 -5.88 9.82 45.13
CA GLY A 197 -4.97 10.97 45.16
C GLY A 197 -3.62 10.72 45.82
N LYS A 198 -3.35 9.49 46.26
CA LYS A 198 -2.19 9.18 47.10
C LYS A 198 -1.39 7.96 46.62
N ASP A 199 -2.05 6.82 46.46
CA ASP A 199 -1.36 5.55 46.29
C ASP A 199 -1.21 5.20 44.81
N LEU A 200 0.01 4.93 44.35
CA LEU A 200 0.28 4.58 42.95
C LEU A 200 -0.13 3.15 42.60
N TYR A 201 -0.13 2.27 43.60
CA TYR A 201 -0.55 0.87 43.48
C TYR A 201 -0.89 0.29 44.85
N LYS A 202 -1.95 -0.52 44.92
CA LYS A 202 -2.24 -1.41 46.05
C LYS A 202 -2.67 -2.78 45.53
N ALA A 203 -2.17 -3.85 46.16
CA ALA A 203 -2.46 -5.23 45.75
C ALA A 203 -3.94 -5.61 45.86
N ASP A 204 -4.70 -4.94 46.73
CA ASP A 204 -6.15 -5.09 46.86
C ASP A 204 -6.95 -4.15 45.93
N ASN A 205 -6.24 -3.37 45.11
CA ASN A 205 -6.76 -2.36 44.19
C ASN A 205 -7.59 -1.25 44.86
N SER A 206 -7.48 -1.07 46.18
CA SER A 206 -8.26 -0.06 46.94
C SER A 206 -7.80 1.39 46.73
N HIS A 207 -6.76 1.62 45.92
CA HIS A 207 -6.33 2.96 45.51
C HIS A 207 -7.17 3.52 44.36
N VAL A 208 -7.92 2.67 43.66
CA VAL A 208 -8.78 3.04 42.54
C VAL A 208 -10.21 2.52 42.70
N ALA A 209 -11.16 3.19 42.06
CA ALA A 209 -12.56 2.78 42.02
C ALA A 209 -13.18 3.05 40.64
N HIS A 210 -14.09 2.18 40.22
CA HIS A 210 -14.99 2.49 39.11
C HIS A 210 -15.92 3.64 39.51
N MET A 211 -16.36 4.39 38.50
CA MET A 211 -17.49 5.30 38.69
C MET A 211 -18.77 4.50 38.99
N SER A 212 -19.82 5.20 39.44
CA SER A 212 -21.07 4.56 39.84
C SER A 212 -21.70 3.67 38.76
N GLN A 213 -21.50 3.98 37.48
CA GLN A 213 -21.97 3.17 36.34
C GLN A 213 -20.82 2.51 35.55
N ILE A 214 -19.71 2.15 36.23
CA ILE A 214 -18.47 1.57 35.66
C ILE A 214 -17.61 2.63 34.97
N ASP A 215 -18.07 3.11 33.83
CA ASP A 215 -17.38 4.03 32.94
C ASP A 215 -18.09 5.38 32.81
N ASN A 216 -19.19 5.59 33.52
CA ASN A 216 -19.91 6.85 33.62
C ASN A 216 -20.45 7.06 35.05
N GLY A 217 -21.05 8.23 35.29
CA GLY A 217 -21.60 8.63 36.58
C GLY A 217 -20.60 9.46 37.39
N VAL A 218 -20.46 9.14 38.67
CA VAL A 218 -19.64 9.90 39.62
C VAL A 218 -18.61 9.02 40.33
N CYS A 219 -17.51 9.64 40.75
CA CYS A 219 -16.53 9.01 41.62
C CYS A 219 -17.02 8.92 43.07
N PRO A 220 -16.63 7.86 43.83
CA PRO A 220 -16.92 7.81 45.25
C PRO A 220 -16.26 8.99 45.99
N PRO A 221 -16.83 9.49 47.11
CA PRO A 221 -16.33 10.68 47.81
C PRO A 221 -14.85 10.63 48.23
N ASP A 222 -14.32 9.45 48.53
CA ASP A 222 -12.92 9.26 48.96
C ASP A 222 -11.92 9.18 47.78
N TYR A 223 -12.39 9.36 46.54
CA TYR A 223 -11.60 9.27 45.30
C TYR A 223 -11.76 10.56 44.50
N PRO A 224 -11.11 11.67 44.94
CA PRO A 224 -11.39 13.01 44.43
C PRO A 224 -10.80 13.30 43.04
N TYR A 225 -9.92 12.43 42.53
CA TYR A 225 -9.28 12.63 41.23
C TYR A 225 -9.81 11.65 40.19
N GLN A 226 -9.98 12.14 38.96
CA GLN A 226 -10.46 11.35 37.84
C GLN A 226 -9.36 11.24 36.77
N PHE A 227 -9.03 10.02 36.36
CA PHE A 227 -8.18 9.76 35.20
C PHE A 227 -9.00 9.75 33.90
N PRO A 228 -8.35 9.80 32.71
CA PRO A 228 -9.05 9.39 31.49
C PRO A 228 -9.54 7.95 31.68
N HIS A 229 -10.79 7.66 31.31
CA HIS A 229 -11.32 6.32 31.44
C HIS A 229 -10.64 5.40 30.43
N LEU A 230 -9.84 4.48 30.95
CA LEU A 230 -9.09 3.51 30.14
C LEU A 230 -10.00 2.33 29.80
N PHE A 231 -10.16 2.07 28.51
CA PHE A 231 -10.96 0.98 27.98
C PHE A 231 -10.17 0.20 26.94
N LEU A 232 -10.13 -1.13 27.06
CA LEU A 232 -9.35 -2.02 26.20
C LEU A 232 -10.28 -2.92 25.40
N GLU A 233 -10.04 -3.01 24.09
CA GLU A 233 -10.68 -3.97 23.20
C GLU A 233 -9.65 -4.88 22.54
N THR A 234 -9.89 -6.19 22.57
CA THR A 234 -9.07 -7.19 21.86
C THR A 234 -9.95 -7.98 20.91
N ASN A 235 -9.61 -7.95 19.62
CA ASN A 235 -10.32 -8.66 18.55
C ASN A 235 -9.59 -9.95 18.17
N TYR A 236 -10.24 -11.08 18.37
CA TYR A 236 -9.75 -12.41 18.05
C TYR A 236 -10.28 -12.89 16.69
N ALA A 237 -9.38 -13.33 15.82
CA ALA A 237 -9.66 -13.85 14.49
C ALA A 237 -10.07 -15.32 14.56
N VAL A 238 -11.29 -15.57 15.05
CA VAL A 238 -11.85 -16.91 15.27
C VAL A 238 -11.80 -17.79 14.01
N ALA A 239 -12.08 -17.24 12.83
CA ALA A 239 -11.97 -17.96 11.56
C ALA A 239 -10.58 -18.55 11.24
N GLN A 240 -9.53 -18.12 11.94
CA GLN A 240 -8.16 -18.63 11.76
C GLN A 240 -7.82 -19.82 12.67
N VAL A 241 -8.72 -20.21 13.58
CA VAL A 241 -8.56 -21.46 14.36
C VAL A 241 -8.65 -22.66 13.42
N SER A 242 -7.72 -23.61 13.57
CA SER A 242 -7.50 -24.71 12.63
C SER A 242 -8.72 -25.61 12.41
N ASN A 243 -9.53 -25.85 13.45
CA ASN A 243 -10.75 -26.65 13.35
C ASN A 243 -11.78 -26.30 14.43
N LEU A 244 -12.73 -25.43 14.10
CA LEU A 244 -13.86 -25.06 14.98
C LEU A 244 -14.99 -26.09 15.03
N ASN A 245 -14.95 -27.14 14.20
CA ASN A 245 -16.05 -28.10 14.05
C ASN A 245 -15.88 -29.36 14.92
N ASP A 246 -14.82 -29.44 15.72
CA ASP A 246 -14.55 -30.61 16.56
C ASP A 246 -15.33 -30.61 17.88
N GLY A 247 -16.10 -29.56 18.17
CA GLY A 247 -16.87 -29.39 19.39
C GLY A 247 -16.09 -28.78 20.56
N GLY A 248 -14.91 -28.20 20.29
CA GLY A 248 -14.11 -27.49 21.28
C GLY A 248 -14.72 -26.18 21.76
N ARG A 249 -13.98 -25.47 22.62
CA ARG A 249 -14.46 -24.28 23.33
C ARG A 249 -13.35 -23.25 23.56
N PHE A 250 -13.73 -22.00 23.80
CA PHE A 250 -12.80 -20.99 24.24
C PHE A 250 -12.40 -21.16 25.71
N VAL A 251 -11.12 -20.93 26.01
CA VAL A 251 -10.54 -20.97 27.35
C VAL A 251 -9.47 -19.89 27.46
N PHE A 252 -9.61 -18.95 28.40
CA PHE A 252 -8.51 -18.04 28.73
C PHE A 252 -7.41 -18.74 29.52
N SER A 253 -6.17 -18.26 29.39
CA SER A 253 -4.95 -18.88 29.93
C SER A 253 -4.94 -19.16 31.43
N GLN A 254 -5.73 -18.45 32.24
CA GLN A 254 -5.99 -18.71 33.66
C GLN A 254 -6.98 -19.86 33.90
N GLY A 255 -7.31 -20.63 32.85
CA GLY A 255 -8.17 -21.80 32.91
C GLY A 255 -9.65 -21.45 32.95
N ASP A 256 -10.06 -20.31 32.39
CA ASP A 256 -11.45 -19.85 32.40
C ASP A 256 -12.17 -20.12 31.07
N PRO A 257 -13.10 -21.09 31.00
CA PRO A 257 -13.93 -21.33 29.82
C PRO A 257 -15.22 -20.48 29.81
N THR A 258 -15.45 -19.66 30.84
CA THR A 258 -16.71 -18.92 31.05
C THR A 258 -16.60 -17.45 30.62
N GLY A 259 -15.42 -16.84 30.74
CA GLY A 259 -15.16 -15.44 30.40
C GLY A 259 -15.22 -14.49 31.59
N TYR A 260 -15.85 -14.88 32.71
CA TYR A 260 -15.98 -14.02 33.89
C TYR A 260 -14.65 -13.71 34.59
N GLY A 261 -13.63 -14.53 34.37
CA GLY A 261 -12.28 -14.36 34.89
C GLY A 261 -11.40 -13.48 34.00
N PHE A 262 -11.92 -12.93 32.91
CA PHE A 262 -11.19 -11.96 32.09
C PHE A 262 -10.77 -10.77 32.95
N HIS A 263 -9.57 -10.28 32.72
CA HIS A 263 -9.01 -9.17 33.46
C HIS A 263 -8.01 -8.44 32.56
N GLY A 264 -7.60 -7.27 33.02
CA GLY A 264 -6.63 -6.45 32.34
C GLY A 264 -5.78 -5.72 33.35
N ASP A 265 -4.57 -5.42 32.91
CA ASP A 265 -3.55 -4.81 33.74
C ASP A 265 -2.97 -3.62 33.00
N PHE A 266 -2.69 -2.56 33.75
CA PHE A 266 -2.12 -1.34 33.23
C PHE A 266 -0.94 -0.91 34.08
N GLN A 267 0.19 -0.65 33.42
CA GLN A 267 1.34 0.00 33.99
C GLN A 267 1.70 1.24 33.17
N ASN A 268 1.64 2.40 33.81
CA ASN A 268 1.90 3.68 33.15
C ASN A 268 3.34 3.75 32.61
N GLY A 269 3.48 4.22 31.38
CA GLY A 269 4.74 4.55 30.72
C GLY A 269 4.60 5.74 29.78
N TRP A 270 3.58 6.59 29.98
CA TRP A 270 3.39 7.81 29.22
C TRP A 270 4.46 8.86 29.52
N ASP A 271 4.81 9.64 28.50
CA ASP A 271 5.32 10.99 28.69
C ASP A 271 4.22 11.87 29.30
N ASP A 272 4.44 12.28 30.55
CA ASP A 272 3.45 12.99 31.35
C ASP A 272 3.12 14.37 30.76
N ASP A 273 4.09 15.08 30.20
CA ASP A 273 3.86 16.40 29.60
C ASP A 273 3.03 16.27 28.32
N VAL A 274 3.27 15.23 27.52
CA VAL A 274 2.48 14.93 26.32
C VAL A 274 1.06 14.53 26.70
N LEU A 275 0.87 13.62 27.66
CA LEU A 275 -0.46 13.17 28.07
C LEU A 275 -1.28 14.32 28.68
N LYS A 276 -0.67 15.16 29.55
CA LYS A 276 -1.32 16.37 30.08
C LYS A 276 -1.72 17.34 28.99
N SER A 277 -0.83 17.57 28.02
CA SER A 277 -1.12 18.45 26.89
C SER A 277 -2.25 17.89 26.03
N ALA A 278 -2.26 16.57 25.79
CA ALA A 278 -3.35 15.95 25.06
C ALA A 278 -4.66 16.14 25.81
N ILE A 279 -4.70 15.83 27.11
CA ILE A 279 -5.88 16.03 27.98
C ILE A 279 -6.38 17.47 27.82
N ASN A 280 -5.54 18.47 28.02
CA ASN A 280 -5.98 19.87 27.98
C ASN A 280 -6.47 20.37 26.60
N ASN A 281 -5.98 19.79 25.49
CA ASN A 281 -6.15 20.38 24.16
C ASN A 281 -6.95 19.52 23.18
N CYS A 282 -7.12 18.23 23.44
CA CYS A 282 -7.87 17.33 22.57
C CYS A 282 -9.22 16.90 23.19
N LEU A 283 -9.50 17.26 24.45
CA LEU A 283 -10.77 17.01 25.17
C LEU A 283 -11.93 17.88 24.67
N VAL A 284 -11.94 18.29 23.39
CA VAL A 284 -12.90 19.29 22.90
C VAL A 284 -14.29 18.68 22.73
N ASP A 285 -15.13 18.91 23.74
CA ASP A 285 -16.56 19.23 23.69
C ASP A 285 -17.38 18.57 22.56
N GLY A 286 -17.62 17.26 22.69
CA GLY A 286 -18.81 16.56 22.18
C GLY A 286 -19.10 16.64 20.67
N GLN A 287 -18.09 16.79 19.81
CA GLN A 287 -18.30 16.90 18.36
C GLN A 287 -17.82 15.72 17.50
N ASP A 288 -17.08 14.76 18.05
CA ASP A 288 -16.67 13.57 17.28
C ASP A 288 -16.67 12.28 18.10
N ASP A 289 -17.47 11.32 17.65
CA ASP A 289 -17.63 9.99 18.25
C ASP A 289 -16.55 9.00 17.74
N SER A 290 -15.62 9.45 16.87
CA SER A 290 -14.68 8.56 16.21
C SER A 290 -13.41 8.29 17.05
N GLY A 291 -12.96 9.28 17.84
CA GLY A 291 -11.74 9.22 18.64
C GLY A 291 -10.47 9.04 17.80
N THR A 292 -10.47 9.52 16.56
CA THR A 292 -9.34 9.38 15.63
C THR A 292 -8.17 10.30 16.00
N LEU A 293 -6.94 9.81 15.83
CA LEU A 293 -5.73 10.54 16.24
C LEU A 293 -5.47 11.81 15.41
N ASP A 294 -6.03 11.91 14.21
CA ASP A 294 -5.94 13.09 13.34
C ASP A 294 -6.55 14.36 13.97
N GLU A 295 -7.52 14.17 14.87
CA GLU A 295 -8.24 15.26 15.52
C GLU A 295 -7.56 15.77 16.80
N CYS A 296 -6.44 15.15 17.20
CA CYS A 296 -5.61 15.59 18.31
C CYS A 296 -4.23 16.09 17.83
N PRO A 297 -4.10 17.39 17.47
CA PRO A 297 -2.85 17.97 16.98
C PRO A 297 -1.65 17.79 17.93
N VAL A 298 -1.91 17.66 19.23
CA VAL A 298 -0.87 17.41 20.24
C VAL A 298 -0.19 16.06 20.08
N LEU A 299 -0.95 15.04 19.64
CA LEU A 299 -0.45 13.67 19.48
C LEU A 299 0.12 13.39 18.10
N ARG A 300 -0.23 14.21 17.09
CA ARG A 300 0.30 14.08 15.72
C ARG A 300 1.83 14.03 15.63
N PRO A 301 2.62 14.79 16.42
CA PRO A 301 4.08 14.67 16.50
C PRO A 301 4.61 13.32 17.02
N TYR A 302 3.75 12.48 17.58
CA TYR A 302 4.12 11.18 18.16
C TYR A 302 3.48 10.02 17.43
N TRP A 303 2.58 10.30 16.48
CA TRP A 303 1.77 9.31 15.80
C TRP A 303 2.54 8.58 14.70
N ASN A 304 2.43 7.26 14.74
CA ASN A 304 3.02 6.33 13.79
C ASN A 304 2.06 5.16 13.52
N PRO A 305 1.32 5.17 12.39
CA PRO A 305 0.38 4.08 12.05
C PRO A 305 1.09 2.74 11.80
N ASN A 306 2.41 2.74 11.62
CA ASN A 306 3.21 1.52 11.41
C ASN A 306 3.88 1.04 12.72
N ALA A 307 3.41 1.47 13.90
CA ALA A 307 4.04 1.13 15.18
C ALA A 307 4.18 -0.39 15.41
N GLY A 308 3.22 -1.20 14.97
CA GLY A 308 3.30 -2.66 15.07
C GLY A 308 4.41 -3.28 14.22
N ASP A 309 4.68 -2.73 13.05
CA ASP A 309 5.78 -3.17 12.17
C ASP A 309 7.14 -2.66 12.68
N ASN A 310 7.14 -1.44 13.23
CA ASN A 310 8.33 -0.79 13.77
C ASN A 310 8.78 -1.39 15.11
N CYS A 311 7.82 -1.85 15.92
CA CYS A 311 8.02 -2.50 17.20
C CYS A 311 7.34 -3.87 17.25
N PRO A 312 7.86 -4.85 16.49
CA PRO A 312 7.27 -6.18 16.42
C PRO A 312 7.42 -6.93 17.75
N VAL A 313 6.69 -8.05 17.88
CA VAL A 313 6.78 -8.98 19.01
C VAL A 313 8.24 -9.28 19.35
N GLN A 314 8.62 -9.04 20.61
CA GLN A 314 9.95 -9.31 21.11
C GLN A 314 10.16 -10.82 21.32
N PRO A 315 11.41 -11.31 21.31
CA PRO A 315 11.69 -12.71 21.62
C PRO A 315 11.05 -13.16 22.95
N PRO A 316 10.53 -14.39 23.04
CA PRO A 316 9.96 -14.91 24.28
C PRO A 316 10.95 -14.82 25.44
N GLN A 317 10.48 -14.28 26.57
CA GLN A 317 11.30 -14.15 27.79
C GLN A 317 11.20 -15.37 28.70
N ILE A 318 10.15 -16.18 28.55
CA ILE A 318 9.92 -17.39 29.35
C ILE A 318 10.14 -18.60 28.45
N ALA A 319 10.92 -19.58 28.92
CA ALA A 319 11.16 -20.84 28.21
C ALA A 319 9.96 -21.78 28.33
N GLU A 320 8.81 -21.35 27.81
CA GLU A 320 7.54 -22.06 27.87
C GLU A 320 6.74 -21.79 26.58
N PRO A 321 6.27 -22.83 25.87
CA PRO A 321 5.38 -22.63 24.72
C PRO A 321 4.09 -21.93 25.15
N ALA A 322 3.79 -20.78 24.53
CA ALA A 322 2.63 -19.95 24.84
C ALA A 322 1.84 -19.52 23.58
N THR A 323 2.31 -19.92 22.39
CA THR A 323 1.72 -19.54 21.11
C THR A 323 1.51 -20.76 20.24
N GLY A 324 0.60 -20.66 19.27
CA GLY A 324 0.23 -21.76 18.38
C GLY A 324 -0.46 -22.94 19.09
N MET A 325 -0.21 -24.17 18.62
CA MET A 325 -0.80 -25.39 19.17
C MET A 325 0.05 -25.94 20.34
N ILE A 326 -0.52 -26.04 21.53
CA ILE A 326 0.12 -26.50 22.76
C ILE A 326 -0.69 -27.63 23.40
N SER A 327 -0.01 -28.53 24.14
CA SER A 327 -0.66 -29.70 24.74
C SER A 327 -1.31 -29.44 26.11
N ARG A 328 -1.00 -28.29 26.73
CA ARG A 328 -1.54 -27.84 28.02
C ARG A 328 -1.38 -26.33 28.15
N LEU A 329 -2.21 -25.68 28.97
CA LEU A 329 -2.06 -24.26 29.25
C LEU A 329 -0.70 -23.97 29.96
N PRO A 330 -0.03 -22.85 29.64
CA PRO A 330 1.19 -22.43 30.31
C PRO A 330 0.98 -22.30 31.83
N GLY A 331 1.96 -22.68 32.64
CA GLY A 331 1.89 -22.64 34.10
C GLY A 331 1.18 -23.83 34.74
N CYS A 332 0.95 -24.92 33.99
CA CYS A 332 0.18 -26.09 34.42
C CYS A 332 -1.27 -25.77 34.83
N VAL A 333 -1.82 -24.68 34.34
CA VAL A 333 -3.14 -24.21 34.73
C VAL A 333 -4.22 -25.22 34.37
N HIS A 334 -5.11 -25.51 35.31
CA HIS A 334 -6.25 -26.39 35.13
C HIS A 334 -7.48 -25.61 34.68
N VAL A 335 -8.23 -26.16 33.72
CA VAL A 335 -9.49 -25.56 33.27
C VAL A 335 -10.57 -25.79 34.33
N THR A 336 -11.13 -24.70 34.85
CA THR A 336 -12.17 -24.72 35.89
C THR A 336 -13.48 -24.20 35.33
N ASN A 337 -14.49 -25.08 35.23
CA ASN A 337 -15.77 -24.77 34.56
C ASN A 337 -16.71 -23.85 35.37
N GLY A 338 -16.37 -23.54 36.62
CA GLY A 338 -17.26 -22.83 37.53
C GLY A 338 -18.41 -23.69 38.09
N PRO A 339 -19.41 -23.08 38.75
CA PRO A 339 -19.55 -21.64 38.98
C PRO A 339 -18.69 -21.10 40.14
N GLY A 340 -18.05 -22.00 40.91
CA GLY A 340 -17.12 -21.62 41.96
C GLY A 340 -15.89 -20.91 41.40
N ALA A 341 -15.36 -19.94 42.15
CA ALA A 341 -14.11 -19.28 41.78
C ALA A 341 -12.96 -20.29 41.77
N ALA A 342 -12.03 -20.12 40.83
CA ALA A 342 -10.79 -20.89 40.78
C ALA A 342 -9.94 -20.59 42.02
N THR A 343 -9.35 -21.64 42.58
CA THR A 343 -8.42 -21.54 43.71
C THR A 343 -7.01 -21.20 43.20
N ALA A 344 -6.10 -20.82 44.11
CA ALA A 344 -4.70 -20.63 43.75
C ALA A 344 -4.08 -21.92 43.19
N ALA A 345 -4.44 -23.08 43.75
CA ALA A 345 -3.95 -24.39 43.31
C ALA A 345 -4.38 -24.73 41.87
N ASP A 346 -5.51 -24.20 41.38
CA ASP A 346 -5.94 -24.39 39.99
C ASP A 346 -5.05 -23.66 38.98
N MET A 347 -4.28 -22.65 39.45
CA MET A 347 -3.39 -21.81 38.65
C MET A 347 -1.90 -22.04 38.97
N GLU A 348 -1.57 -23.10 39.70
CA GLU A 348 -0.21 -23.43 40.13
C GLU A 348 0.20 -24.83 39.65
N CYS A 349 1.46 -24.98 39.23
CA CYS A 349 2.00 -26.29 38.93
C CYS A 349 2.11 -27.15 40.21
N PRO A 350 1.79 -28.45 40.14
CA PRO A 350 2.03 -29.38 41.24
C PRO A 350 3.50 -29.36 41.69
N ALA A 351 3.70 -29.50 43.00
CA ALA A 351 5.04 -29.57 43.59
C ALA A 351 5.89 -30.67 42.94
N GLY A 352 7.11 -30.33 42.53
CA GLY A 352 8.04 -31.25 41.87
C GLY A 352 7.97 -31.24 40.34
N VAL A 353 7.00 -30.55 39.73
CA VAL A 353 7.04 -30.26 38.28
C VAL A 353 8.06 -29.14 38.04
N PRO A 354 9.09 -29.34 37.17
CA PRO A 354 10.02 -28.28 36.83
C PRO A 354 9.29 -27.09 36.22
N LEU A 355 9.46 -25.91 36.82
CA LEU A 355 8.94 -24.67 36.27
C LEU A 355 9.78 -24.21 35.08
N ALA A 356 9.15 -23.50 34.15
CA ALA A 356 9.85 -22.81 33.08
C ALA A 356 10.88 -21.82 33.64
N SER A 357 11.98 -21.59 32.91
CA SER A 357 12.99 -20.61 33.29
C SER A 357 12.73 -19.25 32.63
N ILE A 358 13.08 -18.18 33.34
CA ILE A 358 13.18 -16.84 32.76
C ILE A 358 14.49 -16.80 31.96
N VAL A 359 14.39 -16.61 30.64
CA VAL A 359 15.52 -16.67 29.69
C VAL A 359 16.19 -15.31 29.54
N ARG A 360 15.41 -14.23 29.63
CA ARG A 360 15.87 -12.85 29.51
C ARG A 360 14.89 -11.93 30.23
N THR A 361 15.40 -10.89 30.89
CA THR A 361 14.62 -9.72 31.29
C THR A 361 15.04 -8.54 30.43
N VAL A 362 14.12 -7.65 30.10
CA VAL A 362 14.40 -6.46 29.30
C VAL A 362 14.54 -5.28 30.25
N ASP A 363 15.72 -4.68 30.29
CA ASP A 363 15.98 -3.42 30.98
C ASP A 363 17.04 -2.69 30.16
N THR A 364 16.59 -1.95 29.14
CA THR A 364 17.47 -1.20 28.24
C THR A 364 17.35 0.29 28.50
N VAL A 365 18.47 0.99 28.32
CA VAL A 365 18.53 2.46 28.44
C VAL A 365 17.81 3.07 27.24
N PRO A 366 16.97 4.11 27.42
CA PRO A 366 16.23 4.71 26.33
C PRO A 366 17.19 5.25 25.28
N ARG A 367 16.80 5.07 24.03
CA ARG A 367 17.35 5.86 22.94
C ARG A 367 16.17 6.47 22.20
N PRO A 368 15.99 7.80 22.27
CA PRO A 368 14.97 8.43 21.45
C PRO A 368 15.26 8.14 19.98
N THR A 369 14.22 7.86 19.20
CA THR A 369 14.33 7.89 17.75
C THR A 369 14.73 9.30 17.35
N TYR A 370 15.93 9.45 16.80
CA TYR A 370 16.46 10.76 16.46
C TYR A 370 15.79 11.25 15.18
N THR A 371 15.15 12.41 15.26
CA THR A 371 14.58 13.11 14.11
C THR A 371 15.55 14.24 13.70
N PRO A 372 16.48 13.99 12.76
CA PRO A 372 17.53 14.95 12.36
C PRO A 372 16.99 16.17 11.62
N THR A 373 17.61 17.35 11.81
CA THR A 373 17.22 18.60 11.14
C THR A 373 17.84 18.73 9.77
N ALA A 374 17.08 19.13 8.75
CA ALA A 374 17.60 19.37 7.41
C ALA A 374 18.89 20.22 7.47
N GLY A 375 19.94 19.76 6.78
CA GLY A 375 21.27 20.38 6.78
C GLY A 375 22.21 19.97 7.92
N THR A 376 21.73 19.24 8.94
CA THR A 376 22.59 18.69 10.00
C THR A 376 23.24 17.37 9.58
N LEU A 377 24.40 17.05 10.18
CA LEU A 377 25.06 15.76 9.98
C LEU A 377 24.23 14.67 10.66
N PHE A 378 23.98 13.57 9.95
CA PHE A 378 23.27 12.42 10.51
C PHE A 378 23.72 11.10 9.87
N GLY A 379 23.72 10.04 10.66
CA GLY A 379 24.38 8.79 10.33
C GLY A 379 25.89 8.95 10.40
N ASN A 380 26.59 8.83 9.26
CA ASN A 380 28.03 9.02 9.23
C ASN A 380 28.43 10.51 9.21
N LYS A 381 29.68 10.79 9.61
CA LYS A 381 30.23 12.16 9.77
C LYS A 381 30.29 13.02 8.50
N PHE A 382 29.97 12.46 7.33
CA PHE A 382 30.04 13.15 6.05
C PHE A 382 28.69 13.28 5.36
N ASN A 383 27.60 12.78 5.93
CA ASN A 383 26.30 12.89 5.30
C ASN A 383 25.43 13.89 6.06
N LYS A 384 24.91 14.85 5.32
CA LYS A 384 23.90 15.79 5.83
C LYS A 384 22.52 15.30 5.42
N ILE A 385 21.55 15.38 6.33
CA ILE A 385 20.17 15.15 5.93
C ILE A 385 19.68 16.26 5.01
N VAL A 386 18.98 15.87 3.95
CA VAL A 386 18.34 16.80 3.02
C VAL A 386 16.88 17.01 3.44
N GLY A 387 16.17 15.94 3.80
CA GLY A 387 14.80 15.98 4.30
C GLY A 387 14.01 14.72 3.93
N CYS A 388 12.69 14.78 4.12
CA CYS A 388 11.76 13.72 3.72
C CYS A 388 11.15 14.05 2.35
N GLY A 389 11.51 13.29 1.32
CA GLY A 389 11.02 13.46 -0.05
C GLY A 389 9.80 12.59 -0.33
N ASN A 390 8.79 13.13 -1.02
CA ASN A 390 7.66 12.34 -1.51
C ASN A 390 8.10 11.41 -2.67
N ASP A 391 8.25 10.12 -2.39
CA ASP A 391 8.61 9.12 -3.39
C ASP A 391 7.39 8.70 -4.22
N SER A 392 7.13 9.48 -5.26
CA SER A 392 5.89 9.42 -6.05
C SER A 392 5.99 8.41 -7.19
N TYR A 393 5.95 7.10 -6.91
CA TYR A 393 5.84 6.09 -7.98
C TYR A 393 4.45 6.13 -8.69
N VAL A 394 3.45 6.75 -8.06
CA VAL A 394 2.02 6.57 -8.40
C VAL A 394 1.48 7.52 -9.49
N ASN A 395 2.19 8.59 -9.86
CA ASN A 395 1.72 9.60 -10.82
C ASN A 395 2.73 9.86 -11.96
N ASN A 396 3.06 8.83 -12.75
CA ASN A 396 3.74 9.01 -14.05
C ASN A 396 5.20 9.53 -14.04
N GLY A 397 6.08 8.99 -13.18
CA GLY A 397 7.50 8.87 -13.53
C GLY A 397 8.54 9.29 -12.47
N PHE A 398 9.45 8.35 -12.21
CA PHE A 398 10.73 8.46 -11.49
C PHE A 398 10.66 8.67 -9.96
N ARG A 399 11.35 7.78 -9.23
CA ARG A 399 11.60 7.88 -7.79
C ARG A 399 12.44 9.12 -7.46
N SER A 400 12.46 9.52 -6.20
CA SER A 400 13.25 10.65 -5.69
C SER A 400 14.75 10.41 -5.86
N LEU A 401 15.19 9.14 -5.79
CA LEU A 401 16.51 8.63 -6.15
C LEU A 401 16.32 7.32 -6.92
N ASN A 402 16.90 7.20 -8.12
CA ASN A 402 16.56 6.10 -9.04
C ASN A 402 17.78 5.39 -9.65
N ALA A 403 19.02 5.82 -9.34
CA ALA A 403 20.21 5.27 -9.97
C ALA A 403 20.46 3.80 -9.66
N VAL A 404 20.53 3.46 -8.39
CA VAL A 404 20.72 2.08 -7.94
C VAL A 404 20.01 1.91 -6.62
N TYR A 405 19.54 0.70 -6.35
CA TYR A 405 18.91 0.37 -5.07
C TYR A 405 19.31 -1.02 -4.58
N THR A 406 19.12 -1.24 -3.29
CA THR A 406 19.25 -2.54 -2.62
C THR A 406 18.23 -2.63 -1.49
N THR A 407 17.86 -3.85 -1.11
CA THR A 407 17.11 -4.11 0.13
C THR A 407 18.01 -4.82 1.13
N TYR A 408 17.87 -4.52 2.41
CA TYR A 408 18.65 -5.14 3.47
C TYR A 408 17.82 -5.27 4.77
N PRO A 409 17.59 -6.49 5.29
CA PRO A 409 16.76 -6.68 6.49
C PRO A 409 17.30 -6.04 7.77
N GLY A 410 18.59 -5.70 7.83
CA GLY A 410 19.23 -5.01 8.96
C GLY A 410 19.65 -3.58 8.60
N LEU A 411 18.89 -2.90 7.73
CA LEU A 411 19.22 -1.57 7.24
C LEU A 411 19.40 -0.56 8.39
N THR A 412 20.46 0.23 8.30
CA THR A 412 20.64 1.49 9.04
C THR A 412 20.88 2.61 8.04
N VAL A 413 20.76 3.85 8.48
CA VAL A 413 21.08 5.03 7.67
C VAL A 413 22.55 5.00 7.23
N GLU A 414 23.49 4.66 8.10
CA GLU A 414 24.93 4.57 7.76
C GLU A 414 25.22 3.48 6.74
N TYR A 415 24.52 2.35 6.83
CA TYR A 415 24.66 1.29 5.84
C TYR A 415 24.34 1.84 4.45
N CYS A 416 23.20 2.52 4.30
CA CYS A 416 22.79 3.06 3.00
C CYS A 416 23.76 4.13 2.51
N GLN A 417 24.11 5.10 3.37
CA GLN A 417 25.08 6.15 3.05
C GLN A 417 26.43 5.56 2.60
N THR A 418 26.94 4.56 3.32
CA THR A 418 28.21 3.88 2.99
C THR A 418 28.09 3.11 1.68
N TRP A 419 26.96 2.44 1.45
CA TRP A 419 26.70 1.64 0.26
C TRP A 419 26.67 2.50 -1.01
N CYS A 420 26.03 3.68 -0.95
CA CYS A 420 26.01 4.68 -2.02
C CYS A 420 27.38 5.34 -2.23
N THR A 421 28.03 5.74 -1.14
CA THR A 421 29.33 6.41 -1.18
C THR A 421 30.41 5.54 -1.83
N LYS A 422 30.46 4.24 -1.48
CA LYS A 422 31.42 3.28 -2.09
C LYS A 422 31.23 3.13 -3.61
N ARG A 423 30.05 3.47 -4.14
CA ARG A 423 29.70 3.40 -5.56
C ARG A 423 29.79 4.74 -6.28
N GLY A 424 30.24 5.79 -5.57
CA GLY A 424 30.42 7.13 -6.14
C GLY A 424 29.13 7.93 -6.28
N TYR A 425 28.04 7.54 -5.61
CA TYR A 425 26.80 8.32 -5.56
C TYR A 425 26.78 9.25 -4.33
N PRO A 426 26.68 10.59 -4.52
CA PRO A 426 26.63 11.57 -3.43
C PRO A 426 25.32 11.56 -2.66
N TYR A 427 24.21 11.15 -3.28
CA TYR A 427 22.93 11.05 -2.59
C TYR A 427 22.64 9.61 -2.22
N SER A 428 22.16 9.44 -1.00
CA SER A 428 21.59 8.19 -0.49
C SER A 428 20.22 8.47 0.08
N GLY A 429 19.33 7.48 0.03
CA GLY A 429 18.02 7.60 0.62
C GLY A 429 17.49 6.26 1.09
N VAL A 430 16.79 6.30 2.21
CA VAL A 430 16.20 5.12 2.83
C VAL A 430 14.68 5.20 2.75
N GLU A 431 14.06 4.12 2.36
CA GLU A 431 12.61 4.02 2.16
C GLU A 431 12.08 2.71 2.75
N ASN A 432 10.83 2.73 3.22
CA ASN A 432 10.08 1.56 3.62
C ASN A 432 10.82 0.63 4.61
N GLY A 433 11.63 1.21 5.50
CA GLY A 433 12.37 0.52 6.56
C GLY A 433 13.62 -0.23 6.08
N ASN A 434 13.56 -0.95 4.96
CA ASN A 434 14.62 -1.87 4.53
C ASN A 434 15.20 -1.58 3.14
N GLN A 435 14.79 -0.50 2.49
CA GLN A 435 15.22 -0.16 1.14
C GLN A 435 16.22 0.99 1.16
N CYS A 436 17.27 0.87 0.34
CA CYS A 436 18.30 1.89 0.17
C CYS A 436 18.44 2.23 -1.31
N PHE A 437 18.38 3.52 -1.64
CA PHE A 437 18.48 4.09 -2.97
C PHE A 437 19.65 5.06 -3.05
N CYS A 438 20.28 5.16 -4.21
CA CYS A 438 21.34 6.13 -4.47
C CYS A 438 21.08 6.91 -5.75
N ASP A 439 21.61 8.12 -5.80
CA ASP A 439 21.67 8.87 -7.05
C ASP A 439 22.79 9.92 -7.07
N LEU A 440 23.05 10.47 -8.26
CA LEU A 440 23.91 11.62 -8.48
C LEU A 440 23.19 12.95 -8.23
N VAL A 441 21.86 12.96 -8.36
CA VAL A 441 20.97 14.11 -8.11
C VAL A 441 19.63 13.63 -7.54
N ILE A 442 18.99 14.47 -6.74
CA ILE A 442 17.59 14.27 -6.34
C ILE A 442 16.69 14.60 -7.52
N ASN A 443 15.62 13.82 -7.74
CA ASN A 443 14.63 14.13 -8.77
C ASN A 443 14.06 15.55 -8.57
N PRO A 444 14.12 16.43 -9.58
CA PRO A 444 13.61 17.80 -9.45
C PRO A 444 12.10 17.91 -9.13
N ALA A 445 11.32 16.86 -9.40
CA ALA A 445 9.90 16.79 -9.04
C ALA A 445 9.68 16.40 -7.57
N THR A 446 10.70 15.94 -6.85
CA THR A 446 10.61 15.61 -5.43
C THR A 446 10.36 16.87 -4.61
N ILE A 447 9.23 16.89 -3.93
CA ILE A 447 8.91 17.81 -2.85
C ILE A 447 9.60 17.28 -1.60
N VAL A 448 10.71 17.90 -1.23
CA VAL A 448 11.40 17.62 0.03
C VAL A 448 10.84 18.52 1.11
N LYS A 449 10.28 17.91 2.15
CA LYS A 449 9.78 18.62 3.34
C LYS A 449 10.81 18.60 4.46
N ASP A 450 10.77 19.66 5.25
CA ASP A 450 11.56 19.78 6.49
C ASP A 450 10.88 19.04 7.66
N GLN A 451 11.59 18.95 8.79
CA GLN A 451 11.40 18.04 9.93
C GLN A 451 9.99 17.73 10.42
N THR A 452 9.06 18.70 10.38
CA THR A 452 7.73 18.55 10.98
C THR A 452 6.85 17.53 10.25
N ASP A 453 7.24 17.11 9.04
CA ASP A 453 6.48 16.17 8.22
C ASP A 453 7.17 14.78 8.06
N PHE A 454 8.25 14.49 8.80
CA PHE A 454 8.78 13.11 8.85
C PHE A 454 7.73 12.13 9.36
N LEU A 455 6.82 12.59 10.20
CA LEU A 455 5.79 11.74 10.82
C LEU A 455 4.60 11.46 9.89
N SER A 456 4.39 12.27 8.86
CA SER A 456 3.34 12.04 7.86
C SER A 456 3.79 11.14 6.71
N GLY A 457 5.08 10.80 6.63
CA GLY A 457 5.61 10.01 5.53
C GLY A 457 6.89 9.22 5.82
N CYS A 458 7.92 9.83 6.40
CA CYS A 458 9.19 9.17 6.75
C CYS A 458 9.21 8.64 8.20
N ASN A 459 8.24 7.80 8.57
CA ASN A 459 7.97 7.40 9.96
C ASN A 459 8.26 5.92 10.27
N ILE A 460 8.86 5.17 9.34
CA ILE A 460 9.24 3.77 9.53
C ILE A 460 10.64 3.73 10.15
N VAL A 461 10.84 2.95 11.21
CA VAL A 461 12.15 2.83 11.89
C VAL A 461 13.07 1.90 11.10
N CYS A 462 14.38 2.14 11.20
CA CYS A 462 15.38 1.27 10.61
C CYS A 462 15.47 -0.07 11.37
N PRO A 463 15.36 -1.24 10.70
CA PRO A 463 15.47 -2.54 11.34
C PRO A 463 16.81 -2.80 12.03
N GLY A 464 17.90 -2.23 11.50
CA GLY A 464 19.24 -2.37 12.07
C GLY A 464 19.54 -1.40 13.21
N ASN A 465 18.75 -0.33 13.34
CA ASN A 465 18.87 0.64 14.42
C ASN A 465 17.53 1.36 14.63
N ARG A 466 16.74 0.96 15.64
CA ARG A 466 15.40 1.52 15.87
C ARG A 466 15.41 2.98 16.34
N THR A 467 16.58 3.54 16.60
CA THR A 467 16.76 4.97 16.90
C THR A 467 16.81 5.83 15.64
N GLU A 468 16.74 5.24 14.45
CA GLU A 468 16.78 5.93 13.17
C GLU A 468 15.48 5.71 12.39
N LEU A 469 15.13 6.68 11.54
CA LEU A 469 14.02 6.58 10.60
C LEU A 469 14.54 6.21 9.21
N CYS A 470 13.95 5.18 8.62
CA CYS A 470 14.27 4.61 7.31
C CYS A 470 13.16 4.90 6.28
N GLY A 471 12.74 6.17 6.19
CA GLY A 471 11.68 6.62 5.28
C GLY A 471 10.30 6.08 5.67
N GLY A 472 9.43 5.86 4.69
CA GLY A 472 8.15 5.21 4.86
C GLY A 472 7.51 4.87 3.52
N ALA A 473 6.25 4.42 3.51
CA ALA A 473 5.58 4.05 2.27
C ALA A 473 5.41 5.27 1.36
N PHE A 474 6.09 5.30 0.21
CA PHE A 474 6.10 6.43 -0.73
C PHE A 474 6.81 7.68 -0.21
N TYR A 475 7.69 7.55 0.77
CA TYR A 475 8.46 8.67 1.31
C TYR A 475 9.88 8.23 1.65
N MET A 476 10.87 8.98 1.15
CA MET A 476 12.27 8.65 1.31
C MET A 476 12.98 9.68 2.17
N SER A 477 13.71 9.23 3.20
CA SER A 477 14.63 10.09 3.94
C SER A 477 15.93 10.22 3.15
N ILE A 478 16.25 11.43 2.68
CA ILE A 478 17.34 11.68 1.72
C ILE A 478 18.54 12.33 2.42
N TYR A 479 19.75 11.89 2.08
CA TYR A 479 21.02 12.40 2.59
C TYR A 479 21.97 12.78 1.46
N ASN A 480 22.80 13.79 1.71
CA ASN A 480 23.83 14.28 0.79
C ASN A 480 25.23 14.12 1.42
N ASN A 481 26.11 13.44 0.71
CA ASN A 481 27.51 13.28 1.07
C ASN A 481 28.31 14.57 0.81
N THR A 482 28.96 15.06 1.84
CA THR A 482 29.78 16.28 1.86
C THR A 482 31.26 16.01 2.13
N ASP A 483 31.75 14.77 1.98
CA ASP A 483 33.17 14.43 2.09
C ASP A 483 33.97 15.14 0.98
N PRO A 484 34.97 15.99 1.31
CA PRO A 484 35.78 16.68 0.31
C PRO A 484 36.63 15.74 -0.54
N ASN A 485 36.91 14.52 -0.07
CA ASN A 485 37.67 13.51 -0.81
C ASN A 485 36.79 12.57 -1.63
N PHE A 486 35.47 12.80 -1.65
CA PHE A 486 34.52 11.95 -2.33
C PHE A 486 34.77 11.92 -3.84
N LYS A 487 34.95 10.70 -4.38
CA LYS A 487 35.09 10.47 -5.83
C LYS A 487 33.74 10.12 -6.44
N ARG A 488 33.13 11.07 -7.13
CA ARG A 488 31.88 10.87 -7.88
C ARG A 488 32.06 9.85 -8.99
N THR A 489 31.07 8.96 -9.17
CA THR A 489 31.02 8.06 -10.32
C THR A 489 30.73 8.82 -11.61
N THR A 490 31.22 8.30 -12.73
CA THR A 490 30.93 8.82 -14.08
C THR A 490 29.82 8.03 -14.79
N ASN A 491 29.22 7.05 -14.11
CA ASN A 491 28.15 6.22 -14.68
C ASN A 491 26.79 6.96 -14.59
N LEU A 492 26.48 7.73 -15.64
CA LEU A 492 25.25 8.51 -15.77
C LEU A 492 24.05 7.70 -16.28
N ALA A 493 24.25 6.46 -16.74
CA ALA A 493 23.22 5.67 -17.44
C ALA A 493 22.01 5.37 -16.56
N ASN A 494 22.20 5.27 -15.25
CA ASN A 494 21.12 4.90 -14.33
C ASN A 494 20.54 6.09 -13.55
N SER A 495 21.25 7.22 -13.48
CA SER A 495 20.89 8.35 -12.61
C SER A 495 19.77 9.24 -13.13
N VAL A 496 19.04 9.90 -12.22
CA VAL A 496 18.01 10.91 -12.57
C VAL A 496 18.60 12.15 -13.30
N ILE A 497 19.93 12.28 -13.39
CA ILE A 497 20.66 13.24 -14.27
C ILE A 497 20.16 13.20 -15.73
N GLN A 498 19.56 12.10 -16.17
CA GLN A 498 18.88 12.00 -17.47
C GLN A 498 17.86 13.14 -17.71
N LEU A 499 17.31 13.75 -16.64
CA LEU A 499 16.40 14.89 -16.68
C LEU A 499 17.08 16.28 -16.75
N THR A 500 18.37 16.41 -16.42
CA THR A 500 19.09 17.70 -16.47
C THR A 500 19.70 18.01 -17.83
N TYR A 501 19.65 17.08 -18.78
CA TYR A 501 19.87 17.40 -20.19
C TYR A 501 18.69 18.23 -20.70
N PRO A 502 18.91 19.46 -21.19
CA PRO A 502 17.83 20.24 -21.77
C PRO A 502 17.20 19.45 -22.92
N VAL A 503 15.87 19.31 -22.86
CA VAL A 503 15.11 18.72 -23.96
C VAL A 503 15.30 19.65 -25.15
N ALA A 504 15.80 19.11 -26.26
CA ALA A 504 15.83 19.84 -27.50
C ALA A 504 14.38 20.12 -27.91
N PRO A 505 14.05 21.31 -28.44
CA PRO A 505 12.74 21.57 -28.98
C PRO A 505 12.31 20.46 -29.93
N PHE A 506 11.04 20.08 -29.89
CA PHE A 506 10.47 19.19 -30.90
C PHE A 506 10.82 19.71 -32.29
N ASN A 507 11.27 18.82 -33.17
CA ASN A 507 11.64 19.23 -34.52
C ASN A 507 10.38 19.69 -35.30
N SER A 508 10.61 20.34 -36.45
CA SER A 508 9.53 20.90 -37.28
C SER A 508 8.56 19.86 -37.85
N ALA A 509 8.89 18.57 -37.77
CA ALA A 509 8.01 17.50 -38.22
C ALA A 509 7.01 17.05 -37.15
N TYR A 510 7.17 17.48 -35.89
CA TYR A 510 6.28 17.10 -34.79
C TYR A 510 4.84 17.56 -35.04
N VAL A 511 3.91 16.64 -34.88
CA VAL A 511 2.46 16.84 -35.10
C VAL A 511 1.75 17.03 -33.77
N GLY A 512 2.14 16.29 -32.73
CA GLY A 512 1.55 16.35 -31.40
C GLY A 512 1.64 15.02 -30.65
N CYS A 513 1.18 15.03 -29.41
CA CYS A 513 1.02 13.83 -28.59
C CYS A 513 -0.33 13.19 -28.91
N ALA A 514 -0.34 11.91 -29.25
CA ALA A 514 -1.55 11.16 -29.58
C ALA A 514 -1.87 10.10 -28.53
N SER A 515 -3.16 9.88 -28.23
CA SER A 515 -3.61 8.71 -27.48
C SER A 515 -3.58 7.46 -28.36
N GLU A 516 -3.46 6.28 -27.75
CA GLU A 516 -3.77 5.01 -28.42
C GLU A 516 -5.25 4.90 -28.80
N ALA A 517 -5.56 4.00 -29.74
CA ALA A 517 -6.92 3.79 -30.25
C ALA A 517 -7.71 2.83 -29.33
N ASN A 518 -9.05 2.91 -29.38
CA ASN A 518 -9.96 2.25 -28.44
C ASN A 518 -9.83 0.71 -28.36
N ASN A 519 -9.12 0.06 -29.29
CA ASN A 519 -8.84 -1.39 -29.30
C ASN A 519 -7.55 -1.73 -30.09
N GLY A 520 -6.54 -0.86 -30.09
CA GLY A 520 -5.31 -1.12 -30.84
C GLY A 520 -4.38 0.09 -30.99
N ARG A 521 -3.45 0.00 -31.95
CA ARG A 521 -2.45 1.04 -32.20
C ARG A 521 -3.01 2.21 -33.01
N THR A 522 -2.76 3.44 -32.57
CA THR A 522 -3.10 4.66 -33.32
C THR A 522 -2.36 4.75 -34.64
N LEU A 523 -1.09 4.35 -34.68
CA LEU A 523 -0.32 4.12 -35.90
C LEU A 523 -0.14 2.62 -36.10
N ASN A 524 -0.87 2.05 -37.06
CA ASN A 524 -1.04 0.60 -37.24
C ASN A 524 -0.24 0.01 -38.40
N GLY A 525 0.80 0.70 -38.87
CA GLY A 525 1.76 0.19 -39.86
C GLY A 525 2.89 -0.60 -39.22
N THR A 526 4.11 -0.50 -39.78
CA THR A 526 5.30 -1.18 -39.26
C THR A 526 5.70 -0.64 -37.89
N SER A 527 6.20 -1.52 -37.01
CA SER A 527 6.73 -1.18 -35.70
C SER A 527 8.13 -1.73 -35.47
N LEU A 528 8.86 -1.13 -34.51
CA LEU A 528 10.19 -1.53 -34.06
C LEU A 528 10.35 -1.18 -32.59
N VAL A 529 10.89 -2.11 -31.78
CA VAL A 529 11.33 -1.85 -30.41
C VAL A 529 12.86 -1.91 -30.38
N ASN A 530 13.51 -0.91 -29.79
CA ASN A 530 14.96 -0.84 -29.73
C ASN A 530 15.43 -0.16 -28.43
N ALA A 531 16.26 -0.86 -27.64
CA ALA A 531 16.80 -0.33 -26.38
C ALA A 531 17.62 0.96 -26.51
N ASN A 532 18.03 1.34 -27.73
CA ASN A 532 18.72 2.59 -28.03
C ASN A 532 17.92 3.46 -29.02
N MET A 533 16.58 3.49 -28.89
CA MET A 533 15.68 4.21 -29.80
C MET A 533 15.89 5.72 -29.80
N THR A 534 15.76 6.33 -30.97
CA THR A 534 15.83 7.78 -31.21
C THR A 534 14.77 8.18 -32.24
N ILE A 535 14.40 9.47 -32.26
CA ILE A 535 13.48 10.01 -33.27
C ILE A 535 13.99 9.70 -34.69
N ALA A 536 15.30 9.82 -34.92
CA ALA A 536 15.92 9.60 -36.23
C ALA A 536 15.80 8.15 -36.72
N GLN A 537 15.93 7.16 -35.82
CA GLN A 537 15.73 5.76 -36.19
C GLN A 537 14.28 5.48 -36.56
N CYS A 538 13.32 6.04 -35.82
CA CYS A 538 11.91 5.86 -36.16
C CYS A 538 11.53 6.58 -37.46
N ALA A 539 12.08 7.77 -37.71
CA ALA A 539 11.95 8.47 -38.98
C ALA A 539 12.53 7.66 -40.15
N ALA A 540 13.68 7.01 -39.96
CA ALA A 540 14.28 6.14 -40.97
C ALA A 540 13.41 4.92 -41.29
N LEU A 541 12.78 4.31 -40.27
CA LEU A 541 11.81 3.23 -40.47
C LEU A 541 10.60 3.70 -41.28
N ALA A 542 10.08 4.90 -41.00
CA ALA A 542 8.98 5.51 -41.73
C ALA A 542 9.33 5.76 -43.20
N ALA A 543 10.53 6.28 -43.47
CA ALA A 543 11.02 6.52 -44.82
C ALA A 543 11.18 5.21 -45.60
N ALA A 544 11.75 4.17 -44.99
CA ALA A 544 11.93 2.86 -45.63
C ALA A 544 10.59 2.20 -46.00
N ASN A 545 9.52 2.46 -45.25
CA ASN A 545 8.19 1.89 -45.46
C ASN A 545 7.23 2.82 -46.20
N ASN A 546 7.67 4.01 -46.64
CA ASN A 546 6.81 5.05 -47.22
C ASN A 546 5.57 5.34 -46.36
N ALA A 547 5.76 5.45 -45.04
CA ALA A 547 4.70 5.79 -44.10
C ALA A 547 4.57 7.32 -43.95
N ALA A 548 3.35 7.85 -43.89
CA ALA A 548 3.09 9.29 -43.77
C ALA A 548 3.44 9.87 -42.39
N PHE A 549 3.34 9.04 -41.35
CA PHE A 549 3.61 9.40 -39.97
C PHE A 549 4.46 8.33 -39.28
N TYR A 550 5.17 8.76 -38.25
CA TYR A 550 5.80 7.90 -37.28
C TYR A 550 5.59 8.44 -35.87
N GLY A 551 5.49 7.55 -34.90
CA GLY A 551 5.21 7.86 -33.52
C GLY A 551 6.07 7.00 -32.61
N LEU A 552 6.52 7.60 -31.51
CA LEU A 552 7.36 6.92 -30.53
C LEU A 552 6.57 6.78 -29.22
N GLU A 553 6.64 5.61 -28.60
CA GLU A 553 5.94 5.26 -27.35
C GLU A 553 6.95 4.67 -26.35
N ASN A 554 6.71 4.86 -25.05
CA ASN A 554 7.44 4.20 -23.97
C ASN A 554 8.98 4.26 -24.06
N ALA A 555 9.54 5.35 -24.59
CA ALA A 555 10.98 5.58 -24.75
C ALA A 555 11.70 4.73 -25.80
N ASP A 556 11.30 3.48 -26.05
CA ASP A 556 12.02 2.52 -26.87
C ASP A 556 11.21 1.93 -28.05
N GLU A 557 9.94 2.28 -28.16
CA GLU A 557 9.04 1.78 -29.20
C GLU A 557 8.83 2.81 -30.32
N CYS A 558 8.73 2.31 -31.55
CA CYS A 558 8.45 3.08 -32.75
C CYS A 558 7.31 2.43 -33.54
N TYR A 559 6.38 3.25 -34.00
CA TYR A 559 5.22 2.85 -34.79
C TYR A 559 5.07 3.79 -35.99
N THR A 560 4.75 3.25 -37.16
CA THR A 560 4.51 4.04 -38.38
C THR A 560 3.06 3.92 -38.85
N GLY A 561 2.56 4.88 -39.62
CA GLY A 561 1.22 4.78 -40.21
C GLY A 561 0.95 5.82 -41.29
N ASN A 562 -0.10 5.61 -42.08
CA ASN A 562 -0.54 6.55 -43.13
C ASN A 562 -1.74 7.42 -42.72
N GLY A 563 -2.15 7.32 -41.47
CA GLY A 563 -3.30 8.00 -40.86
C GLY A 563 -3.54 7.43 -39.46
N PHE A 564 -4.47 8.02 -38.72
CA PHE A 564 -4.79 7.56 -37.37
C PHE A 564 -5.91 6.53 -37.41
N ALA A 565 -5.75 5.43 -36.68
CA ALA A 565 -6.81 4.44 -36.50
C ALA A 565 -8.01 5.05 -35.74
N SER A 566 -9.20 4.46 -35.92
CA SER A 566 -10.43 4.93 -35.28
C SER A 566 -10.29 4.95 -33.74
N GLY A 567 -10.47 6.13 -33.14
CA GLY A 567 -10.30 6.36 -31.69
C GLY A 567 -8.92 6.92 -31.30
N GLY A 568 -7.93 6.88 -32.20
CA GLY A 568 -6.66 7.59 -32.00
C GLY A 568 -6.81 9.07 -32.33
N MET A 569 -6.37 9.95 -31.44
CA MET A 569 -6.45 11.40 -31.63
C MET A 569 -5.28 12.13 -30.99
N ILE A 570 -4.92 13.31 -31.54
CA ILE A 570 -3.98 14.22 -30.89
C ILE A 570 -4.64 14.78 -29.64
N VAL A 571 -4.03 14.52 -28.48
CA VAL A 571 -4.50 14.99 -27.17
C VAL A 571 -3.88 16.33 -26.77
N ASP A 572 -2.69 16.63 -27.28
CA ASP A 572 -2.06 17.95 -27.18
C ASP A 572 -1.02 18.15 -28.29
N ASN A 573 -0.75 19.40 -28.66
CA ASN A 573 0.27 19.76 -29.64
C ASN A 573 1.32 20.72 -29.08
N THR A 574 1.42 20.81 -27.75
CA THR A 574 2.38 21.71 -27.10
C THR A 574 3.81 21.24 -27.37
N THR A 575 4.68 22.19 -27.69
CA THR A 575 6.13 21.94 -27.78
C THR A 575 6.84 22.07 -26.44
N ASP A 576 6.14 22.57 -25.42
CA ASP A 576 6.58 22.55 -24.03
C ASP A 576 6.27 21.18 -23.44
N TYR A 577 7.30 20.35 -23.29
CA TYR A 577 7.16 18.97 -22.79
C TYR A 577 6.61 18.92 -21.36
N THR A 578 6.80 19.96 -20.56
CA THR A 578 6.27 20.01 -19.17
C THR A 578 4.74 20.12 -19.13
N LYS A 579 4.13 20.48 -20.27
CA LYS A 579 2.68 20.60 -20.45
C LYS A 579 2.11 19.51 -21.36
N SER A 580 2.95 18.62 -21.90
CA SER A 580 2.52 17.54 -22.79
C SER A 580 2.21 16.26 -22.03
N GLN A 581 1.28 15.46 -22.53
CA GLN A 581 1.06 14.10 -22.04
C GLN A 581 2.13 13.11 -22.54
N CYS A 582 2.95 13.54 -23.50
CA CYS A 582 4.12 12.80 -23.97
C CYS A 582 5.37 13.37 -23.30
N TYR A 583 5.87 12.65 -22.30
CA TYR A 583 6.95 13.11 -21.42
C TYR A 583 8.12 12.13 -21.31
N SER A 584 8.02 10.93 -21.89
CA SER A 584 9.08 9.92 -21.84
C SER A 584 10.22 10.32 -22.76
N ARG A 585 11.46 10.33 -22.26
CA ARG A 585 12.65 10.60 -23.08
C ARG A 585 13.04 9.38 -23.88
N CYS A 586 13.65 9.56 -25.05
CA CYS A 586 14.09 8.45 -25.91
C CYS A 586 15.23 7.66 -25.28
N ALA A 587 15.17 6.33 -25.33
CA ALA A 587 16.14 5.43 -24.71
C ALA A 587 17.58 5.59 -25.26
N GLY A 588 17.73 5.98 -26.52
CA GLY A 588 19.03 6.21 -27.16
C GLY A 588 19.45 7.65 -27.34
N ASN A 589 18.59 8.62 -27.00
CA ASN A 589 18.97 10.04 -26.97
C ASN A 589 18.08 10.83 -26.02
N PHE A 590 18.60 11.07 -24.82
CA PHE A 590 17.84 11.70 -23.75
C PHE A 590 17.51 13.17 -23.99
N THR A 591 18.06 13.85 -25.01
CA THR A 591 17.60 15.21 -25.37
C THR A 591 16.27 15.21 -26.14
N GLN A 592 15.69 14.04 -26.42
CA GLN A 592 14.50 13.87 -27.25
C GLN A 592 13.34 13.24 -26.46
N ILE A 593 12.10 13.51 -26.87
CA ILE A 593 10.88 12.93 -26.29
C ILE A 593 10.34 11.84 -27.23
N CYS A 594 9.99 10.70 -26.64
CA CYS A 594 9.54 9.46 -27.27
C CYS A 594 8.26 8.91 -26.58
N GLY A 595 7.22 9.74 -26.50
CA GLY A 595 5.88 9.33 -26.07
C GLY A 595 5.69 9.23 -24.55
N GLY A 596 4.92 8.23 -24.11
CA GLY A 596 4.59 7.90 -22.73
C GLY A 596 3.64 6.70 -22.65
N GLY A 597 3.26 6.27 -21.45
CA GLY A 597 2.34 5.14 -21.29
C GLY A 597 1.00 5.35 -22.00
N GLY A 598 0.77 4.64 -23.11
CA GLY A 598 -0.44 4.78 -23.93
C GLY A 598 -0.51 6.11 -24.71
N LYS A 599 0.64 6.74 -24.97
CA LYS A 599 0.79 8.06 -25.59
C LYS A 599 1.95 8.08 -26.59
N LEU A 600 1.69 8.50 -27.83
CA LEU A 600 2.70 8.57 -28.89
C LEU A 600 3.12 10.00 -29.18
N SER A 601 4.42 10.29 -29.18
CA SER A 601 4.93 11.51 -29.80
C SER A 601 4.93 11.34 -31.31
N VAL A 602 3.96 11.95 -32.02
CA VAL A 602 3.75 11.74 -33.45
C VAL A 602 4.45 12.81 -34.28
N TYR A 603 5.07 12.38 -35.37
CA TYR A 603 5.79 13.19 -36.34
C TYR A 603 5.31 12.86 -37.76
N SER A 604 5.29 13.87 -38.62
CA SER A 604 5.10 13.74 -40.06
C SER A 604 6.38 13.25 -40.73
N ASN A 605 6.26 12.40 -41.74
CA ASN A 605 7.38 11.97 -42.55
C ASN A 605 7.49 12.83 -43.82
N PRO A 606 8.49 13.74 -43.93
CA PRO A 606 8.64 14.59 -45.11
C PRO A 606 9.06 13.81 -46.36
N ALA A 607 9.56 12.58 -46.22
CA ALA A 607 9.91 11.71 -47.34
C ALA A 607 8.72 10.93 -47.91
N TYR A 608 7.54 11.03 -47.29
CA TYR A 608 6.34 10.33 -47.74
C TYR A 608 5.92 10.76 -49.14
N LYS A 609 5.68 9.78 -50.01
CA LYS A 609 5.11 9.99 -51.34
C LYS A 609 3.72 9.36 -51.37
N PRO A 610 2.65 10.14 -51.65
CA PRO A 610 1.30 9.61 -51.67
C PRO A 610 1.17 8.57 -52.79
N VAL A 611 0.44 7.49 -52.50
CA VAL A 611 0.02 6.53 -53.51
C VAL A 611 -1.00 7.21 -54.42
N THR A 612 -0.85 7.08 -55.74
CA THR A 612 -1.70 7.76 -56.71
C THR A 612 -2.31 6.79 -57.73
N VAL A 613 -3.43 7.20 -58.32
CA VAL A 613 -3.90 6.58 -59.56
C VAL A 613 -3.05 7.14 -60.69
N VAL A 614 -2.31 6.28 -61.39
CA VAL A 614 -1.45 6.71 -62.50
C VAL A 614 -2.29 7.43 -63.54
N PRO A 615 -2.00 8.69 -63.91
CA PRO A 615 -2.85 9.43 -64.84
C PRO A 615 -2.85 8.85 -66.26
N SER A 616 -1.69 8.33 -66.70
CA SER A 616 -1.53 7.72 -68.02
C SER A 616 -0.25 6.89 -68.13
N VAL A 617 -0.28 5.83 -68.94
CA VAL A 617 0.91 5.08 -69.38
C VAL A 617 0.87 5.00 -70.90
N GLY A 618 1.84 5.63 -71.56
CA GLY A 618 1.85 5.75 -73.02
C GLY A 618 0.54 6.38 -73.54
N LYS A 619 -0.17 5.68 -74.44
CA LYS A 619 -1.44 6.14 -75.01
C LYS A 619 -2.67 5.84 -74.15
N TYR A 620 -2.53 5.09 -73.06
CA TYR A 620 -3.64 4.78 -72.16
C TYR A 620 -3.78 5.86 -71.10
N LYS A 621 -4.98 6.42 -70.95
CA LYS A 621 -5.31 7.41 -69.92
C LYS A 621 -6.25 6.80 -68.91
N SER A 622 -6.06 7.12 -67.63
CA SER A 622 -6.98 6.73 -66.58
C SER A 622 -8.38 7.26 -66.87
N LYS A 623 -9.40 6.43 -66.64
CA LYS A 623 -10.81 6.74 -66.78
C LYS A 623 -11.55 6.72 -65.45
N GLY A 624 -10.81 6.70 -64.34
CA GLY A 624 -11.35 6.50 -63.01
C GLY A 624 -11.53 5.02 -62.71
N CYS A 625 -12.46 4.72 -61.81
CA CYS A 625 -12.69 3.37 -61.36
C CYS A 625 -13.92 2.78 -62.06
N LEU A 626 -13.93 1.46 -62.25
CA LEU A 626 -15.03 0.73 -62.86
C LEU A 626 -15.46 -0.40 -61.95
N GLN A 627 -16.67 -0.31 -61.41
CA GLN A 627 -17.25 -1.38 -60.60
C GLN A 627 -17.63 -2.56 -61.51
N GLU A 628 -17.26 -3.77 -61.09
CA GLU A 628 -17.68 -5.02 -61.74
C GLU A 628 -19.21 -5.16 -61.77
N PRO A 629 -19.81 -5.79 -62.81
CA PRO A 629 -21.23 -6.11 -62.83
C PRO A 629 -21.69 -6.94 -61.62
N THR A 630 -22.85 -6.60 -61.06
CA THR A 630 -23.44 -7.33 -59.92
C THR A 630 -23.89 -8.75 -60.24
N SER A 631 -23.92 -9.12 -61.53
CA SER A 631 -24.24 -10.46 -62.02
C SER A 631 -23.09 -11.47 -61.90
N GLY A 632 -21.91 -11.07 -61.39
CA GLY A 632 -20.73 -11.93 -61.28
C GLY A 632 -19.97 -12.12 -62.61
N SER A 633 -20.35 -11.37 -63.65
CA SER A 633 -19.61 -11.29 -64.92
C SER A 633 -18.49 -10.24 -64.85
N ARG A 634 -17.55 -10.27 -65.79
CA ARG A 634 -16.43 -9.32 -65.86
C ARG A 634 -16.76 -8.07 -66.66
N ALA A 635 -16.31 -6.92 -66.17
CA ALA A 635 -16.43 -5.62 -66.79
C ALA A 635 -15.63 -5.53 -68.09
N LEU A 636 -14.49 -6.23 -68.14
CA LEU A 636 -13.64 -6.40 -69.31
C LEU A 636 -13.47 -7.90 -69.60
N THR A 637 -13.92 -8.35 -70.77
CA THR A 637 -14.05 -9.78 -71.13
C THR A 637 -13.01 -10.28 -72.15
N GLY A 638 -12.00 -9.47 -72.45
CA GLY A 638 -10.88 -9.83 -73.33
C GLY A 638 -9.79 -10.62 -72.60
N ALA A 639 -8.53 -10.42 -73.00
CA ALA A 639 -7.38 -11.07 -72.36
C ALA A 639 -7.24 -10.70 -70.87
N SER A 640 -6.71 -11.61 -70.06
CA SER A 640 -6.41 -11.34 -68.65
C SER A 640 -5.15 -12.06 -68.18
N THR A 641 -4.54 -11.54 -67.10
CA THR A 641 -3.38 -12.14 -66.43
C THR A 641 -3.33 -11.75 -64.95
N THR A 642 -2.52 -12.43 -64.15
CA THR A 642 -2.25 -12.09 -62.74
C THR A 642 -0.75 -12.15 -62.50
N ASP A 643 -0.19 -11.17 -61.79
CA ASP A 643 1.23 -11.09 -61.46
C ASP A 643 1.40 -10.63 -60.00
N ILE A 644 2.21 -11.36 -59.24
CA ILE A 644 2.52 -11.03 -57.83
C ILE A 644 3.33 -9.75 -57.66
N LEU A 645 3.88 -9.22 -58.76
CA LEU A 645 4.58 -7.95 -58.85
C LEU A 645 3.86 -7.04 -59.87
N MET A 646 2.53 -7.09 -59.95
CA MET A 646 1.74 -6.25 -60.86
C MET A 646 2.03 -4.75 -60.64
N THR A 647 2.10 -4.00 -61.75
CA THR A 647 2.10 -2.53 -61.80
C THR A 647 1.11 -2.08 -62.86
N VAL A 648 0.79 -0.78 -62.89
CA VAL A 648 -0.10 -0.24 -63.94
C VAL A 648 0.51 -0.45 -65.33
N GLU A 649 1.82 -0.22 -65.47
CA GLU A 649 2.56 -0.37 -66.73
C GLU A 649 2.58 -1.82 -67.21
N LYS A 650 2.73 -2.79 -66.29
CA LYS A 650 2.70 -4.21 -66.65
C LYS A 650 1.36 -4.61 -67.25
N CYS A 651 0.25 -4.20 -66.62
CA CYS A 651 -1.08 -4.51 -67.12
C CYS A 651 -1.34 -3.83 -68.46
N ILE A 652 -1.01 -2.54 -68.60
CA ILE A 652 -1.19 -1.81 -69.85
C ILE A 652 -0.33 -2.40 -70.97
N LYS A 653 0.91 -2.79 -70.68
CA LYS A 653 1.79 -3.47 -71.66
C LYS A 653 1.19 -4.80 -72.11
N PHE A 654 0.60 -5.57 -71.18
CA PHE A 654 -0.07 -6.83 -71.51
C PHE A 654 -1.31 -6.61 -72.40
N CYS A 655 -2.17 -5.65 -72.06
CA CYS A 655 -3.37 -5.35 -72.86
C CYS A 655 -3.05 -4.75 -74.23
N LEU A 656 -2.01 -3.91 -74.31
CA LEU A 656 -1.50 -3.39 -75.57
C LEU A 656 -0.93 -4.51 -76.45
N GLY A 657 -0.18 -5.45 -75.88
CA GLY A 657 0.33 -6.64 -76.59
C GLY A 657 -0.78 -7.53 -77.15
N ASN A 658 -1.94 -7.57 -76.48
CA ASN A 658 -3.14 -8.28 -76.93
C ASN A 658 -4.10 -7.40 -77.76
N ARG A 659 -3.70 -6.17 -78.12
CA ARG A 659 -4.45 -5.22 -78.97
C ARG A 659 -5.85 -4.85 -78.43
N HIS A 660 -5.99 -4.63 -77.12
CA HIS A 660 -7.25 -4.24 -76.50
C HIS A 660 -7.27 -2.77 -76.06
N LYS A 661 -8.34 -2.03 -76.36
CA LYS A 661 -8.43 -0.58 -76.04
C LYS A 661 -8.57 -0.24 -74.56
N TYR A 662 -9.09 -1.15 -73.75
CA TYR A 662 -9.22 -1.03 -72.31
C TYR A 662 -8.24 -1.95 -71.58
N ALA A 663 -7.70 -1.43 -70.49
CA ALA A 663 -6.96 -2.17 -69.48
C ALA A 663 -7.53 -1.80 -68.10
N GLY A 664 -7.77 -2.79 -67.26
CA GLY A 664 -8.31 -2.61 -65.92
C GLY A 664 -7.57 -3.48 -64.93
N ILE A 665 -7.17 -2.90 -63.80
CA ILE A 665 -6.42 -3.62 -62.77
C ILE A 665 -7.29 -3.76 -61.55
N GLU A 666 -7.35 -4.97 -61.00
CA GLU A 666 -8.21 -5.34 -59.89
C GLU A 666 -7.40 -6.10 -58.82
N TYR A 667 -7.85 -5.99 -57.57
CA TYR A 667 -7.36 -6.82 -56.45
C TYR A 667 -5.83 -6.80 -56.28
N GLY A 668 -5.21 -5.67 -56.58
CA GLY A 668 -3.76 -5.43 -56.48
C GLY A 668 -2.91 -6.13 -57.55
N GLN A 669 -3.33 -7.29 -58.06
CA GLN A 669 -2.49 -8.22 -58.82
C GLN A 669 -3.09 -8.68 -60.15
N GLN A 670 -4.38 -8.44 -60.39
CA GLN A 670 -5.11 -8.96 -61.54
C GLN A 670 -5.24 -7.90 -62.62
N CYS A 671 -5.03 -8.29 -63.87
CA CYS A 671 -5.13 -7.41 -65.04
C CYS A 671 -6.14 -7.99 -66.03
N TYR A 672 -7.07 -7.15 -66.48
CA TYR A 672 -8.12 -7.48 -67.43
C TYR A 672 -8.11 -6.50 -68.59
N CYS A 673 -8.35 -7.01 -69.80
CA CYS A 673 -8.35 -6.24 -71.03
C CYS A 673 -9.69 -6.36 -71.74
N GLY A 674 -10.03 -5.41 -72.62
CA GLY A 674 -11.20 -5.53 -73.47
C GLY A 674 -11.31 -4.41 -74.49
N ASP A 675 -12.24 -4.54 -75.44
CA ASP A 675 -12.53 -3.51 -76.44
C ASP A 675 -13.86 -2.77 -76.17
N SER A 676 -14.64 -3.28 -75.23
CA SER A 676 -15.89 -2.70 -74.75
C SER A 676 -16.07 -2.99 -73.26
N ILE A 677 -16.88 -2.18 -72.60
CA ILE A 677 -17.29 -2.38 -71.20
C ILE A 677 -18.59 -3.19 -71.19
N SER A 678 -18.64 -4.28 -70.42
CA SER A 678 -19.82 -5.14 -70.30
C SER A 678 -21.03 -4.40 -69.71
N PRO A 679 -22.27 -4.70 -70.16
CA PRO A 679 -23.49 -4.20 -69.54
C PRO A 679 -23.55 -4.53 -68.05
N GLY A 680 -23.93 -3.55 -67.23
CA GLY A 680 -24.00 -3.69 -65.77
C GLY A 680 -22.75 -3.26 -65.00
N ALA A 681 -21.62 -3.00 -65.68
CA ALA A 681 -20.46 -2.35 -65.06
C ALA A 681 -20.75 -0.85 -64.86
N VAL A 682 -20.33 -0.30 -63.73
CA VAL A 682 -20.64 1.11 -63.34
C VAL A 682 -19.37 1.93 -63.27
N ALA A 683 -19.23 2.90 -64.18
CA ALA A 683 -18.10 3.82 -64.20
C ALA A 683 -18.22 4.86 -63.08
N GLN A 684 -17.15 4.99 -62.28
CA GLN A 684 -16.99 5.98 -61.23
C GLN A 684 -15.99 7.05 -61.69
N LYS A 685 -16.43 8.31 -61.74
CA LYS A 685 -15.62 9.44 -62.19
C LYS A 685 -14.41 9.70 -61.30
N THR A 686 -14.51 9.33 -60.02
CA THR A 686 -13.43 9.38 -59.02
C THR A 686 -13.34 8.02 -58.35
N CYS A 687 -12.11 7.52 -58.17
CA CYS A 687 -11.87 6.32 -57.38
C CYS A 687 -11.96 6.64 -55.89
N ASP A 688 -12.60 5.75 -55.13
CA ASP A 688 -12.55 5.77 -53.67
C ASP A 688 -11.19 5.26 -53.19
N THR A 689 -10.18 6.14 -53.21
CA THR A 689 -8.77 5.77 -52.99
C THR A 689 -8.48 5.04 -51.67
N PRO A 690 -9.14 5.32 -50.53
CA PRO A 690 -8.98 4.53 -49.31
C PRO A 690 -9.33 3.04 -49.45
N ASN A 691 -10.19 2.68 -50.41
CA ASN A 691 -10.59 1.29 -50.66
C ASN A 691 -9.75 0.61 -51.74
N LEU A 692 -8.86 1.34 -52.41
CA LEU A 692 -7.98 0.78 -53.43
C LEU A 692 -6.75 0.11 -52.80
N MET A 693 -6.37 -1.03 -53.38
CA MET A 693 -5.17 -1.78 -53.07
C MET A 693 -3.97 -1.16 -53.79
N VAL A 694 -2.82 -1.17 -53.10
CA VAL A 694 -1.53 -0.74 -53.67
C VAL A 694 -0.99 -1.84 -54.58
N CYS A 695 -0.41 -1.47 -55.72
CA CYS A 695 0.27 -2.39 -56.62
C CYS A 695 1.49 -3.04 -55.92
N PRO A 696 1.61 -4.39 -55.88
CA PRO A 696 2.77 -5.04 -55.26
C PRO A 696 4.09 -4.74 -55.96
N GLY A 697 4.08 -4.52 -57.29
CA GLY A 697 5.27 -4.20 -58.08
C GLY A 697 5.70 -2.74 -58.00
N ASN A 698 4.81 -1.82 -57.58
CA ASN A 698 5.12 -0.42 -57.35
C ASN A 698 4.24 0.16 -56.24
N LYS A 699 4.82 0.36 -55.06
CA LYS A 699 4.08 0.81 -53.86
C LYS A 699 3.54 2.25 -53.93
N LEU A 700 3.79 2.97 -55.02
CA LEU A 700 3.30 4.35 -55.24
C LEU A 700 2.07 4.41 -56.15
N GLU A 701 1.55 3.26 -56.60
CA GLU A 701 0.43 3.17 -57.53
C GLU A 701 -0.72 2.35 -56.94
N TYR A 702 -1.95 2.74 -57.25
CA TYR A 702 -3.13 1.92 -56.95
C TYR A 702 -3.44 0.92 -58.08
N CYS A 703 -3.81 -0.30 -57.69
CA CYS A 703 -4.14 -1.43 -58.57
C CYS A 703 -5.55 -2.01 -58.29
N GLY A 704 -6.56 -1.14 -58.25
CA GLY A 704 -7.96 -1.54 -58.04
C GLY A 704 -8.26 -2.02 -56.62
N ALA A 705 -9.44 -2.60 -56.40
CA ALA A 705 -9.86 -3.25 -55.17
C ALA A 705 -10.66 -4.53 -55.50
N GLY A 706 -11.26 -5.20 -54.52
CA GLY A 706 -12.22 -6.27 -54.81
C GLY A 706 -13.47 -5.72 -55.51
N ASN A 707 -13.81 -6.25 -56.69
CA ASN A 707 -14.90 -5.82 -57.56
C ASN A 707 -14.77 -4.40 -58.14
N LEU A 708 -13.61 -3.77 -58.06
CA LEU A 708 -13.40 -2.38 -58.52
C LEU A 708 -12.10 -2.26 -59.29
N LEU A 709 -12.19 -1.97 -60.60
CA LEU A 709 -11.02 -1.85 -61.47
C LEU A 709 -10.53 -0.40 -61.52
N ASN A 710 -9.22 -0.20 -61.45
CA ASN A 710 -8.61 1.03 -61.96
C ASN A 710 -8.56 0.94 -63.48
N LEU A 711 -9.42 1.71 -64.17
CA LEU A 711 -9.65 1.59 -65.61
C LEU A 711 -8.80 2.56 -66.42
N TYR A 712 -8.21 2.07 -67.50
CA TYR A 712 -7.43 2.81 -68.46
C TYR A 712 -7.94 2.57 -69.87
N TYR A 713 -7.92 3.60 -70.70
CA TYR A 713 -8.40 3.54 -72.08
C TYR A 713 -7.46 4.24 -73.05
N SER A 714 -7.27 3.64 -74.22
CA SER A 714 -6.64 4.27 -75.37
C SER A 714 -7.59 4.33 -76.58
N SER A 715 -7.72 5.51 -77.19
CA SER A 715 -8.50 5.70 -78.42
C SER A 715 -7.82 5.16 -79.68
N THR A 716 -6.52 4.85 -79.60
CA THR A 716 -5.68 4.41 -80.71
C THR A 716 -4.70 3.35 -80.21
N LEU A 717 -4.78 2.13 -80.74
CA LEU A 717 -3.83 1.06 -80.45
C LEU A 717 -2.47 1.36 -81.11
#